data_AF-A0A369GC78-F1
#
_entry.id   AF-A0A369GC78-F1
#
_cell.length_a   1.000
_cell.length_b   1.000
_cell.length_c   1.000
_cell.angle_alpha   90.00
_cell.angle_beta   90.00
_cell.angle_gamma   90.00
#
_symmetry.space_group_name_H-M   'P 1'
#
loop_
_entity.id
_entity.type
_entity.pdbx_description
1 polymer ?
#
loop_
_entity_poly.entity_id
_entity_poly.type
_entity_poly.pdbx_seq_one_letter_code
_entity_poly.pdbx_strand_id
1 'polypeptide(L)'
;MKLLSLASSIVLLAAARTTTAAKNTVTTDGIAALADRVLGPGRGQSFDFVLSAEPELWSRWHQAGNDSYVVSAADDGKIRVEGTSLSALARGLRHYATDTLQLDVFWFVGPGRDLPPGPLPLPNQTLRGSSLVPWRYNLNTVTFSYSFVWNDWNDWEKLLDWSAWRGINVQLAWTGYEDIFLKSFRAMGLRDDEIIPFFSGPAFQSWNRLGNVRSSWGGHGDLPLGWIQGQATLQRRIVARMVELGITPVLPAFPGFVPDGIVRVRPGVRVSPPLENWIGVPDSIGRTLFLSPLDDVYAELQRLFVHFQTEAYGNVSNIYTLDQFNEMKAPASEDALREMSRATDAALTAANPAAVWLMQGWLFFNAAGFWNASRVDAYLGGVADRNGLVVLDLFAESAPQWERTGSFAGRPWVWCMLHSFGGNMNLYGRATAVVSGPAAARSSSSATMLGVGLSPEGYGGNEVIYDLLLDQAWATTKPSELPAWFSRWAELRYAGLVPVPLTEAWRLLGASVYDCQDDRIPNAGVGVYQLSPRLSGLLNRTGHWPAPTTPHYNPQQLRRVWRLMVAAAREKPSLWTQPAFRLDMVDVTRQLLSNAFIGRYEALMAAFRDAMIKNKSISTSAPVPTPTPTPAPILFLRPRSYPYPYSSDPSGEVAERGADLLRLLDGLDVVCSAEPAYRLSKWLGDARRWAASIDDDKADELFAFNARSQITVWLSGASSLNDYSARAWAGLTRSYYRPRWELFVEGLVNGSSEAGLYGRIGEFERQWQGHVLRRARLLSSEQGHRHRHQKRPVRKFYSRQDRLIDEYLTVEGEEREAEEEEARLRPRLFATTADAFMDLVILSKTSLMIYCFFYRRFPSVHVFFLDHRNDIVVNVFGLVMSIAGHRLAWYLDPVGAICIALLILVSWSSNAFEQAGLLAGRSAPWPYISKLIYVTLTHSSHILKVDTCRAYHAGQNYYVEVDVVMDAQTPLRISHDVGQSLQRKLEGLADVERAFVHIDYEHEHNVHEEHKPLYDRAEPRSLGEWFRQSRVSPC
;
A
#
# COMPACT_ATOMS: atom_id res chain seq x y z
N MET A 1 -44.35 -11.03 -69.41
CA MET A 1 -44.10 -10.89 -67.96
C MET A 1 -42.62 -10.62 -67.60
N LYS A 2 -41.88 -9.84 -68.42
CA LYS A 2 -40.49 -9.43 -68.13
C LYS A 2 -40.31 -7.90 -67.98
N LEU A 3 -41.42 -7.16 -67.86
CA LEU A 3 -41.44 -5.71 -67.66
C LEU A 3 -42.01 -5.27 -66.30
N LEU A 4 -42.51 -6.21 -65.48
CA LEU A 4 -43.07 -5.93 -64.15
C LEU A 4 -42.10 -6.22 -62.98
N SER A 5 -40.99 -6.94 -63.19
CA SER A 5 -40.01 -7.18 -62.12
C SER A 5 -38.92 -6.11 -62.03
N LEU A 6 -38.81 -5.21 -63.01
CA LEU A 6 -37.83 -4.13 -62.99
C LEU A 6 -38.33 -2.88 -62.23
N ALA A 7 -39.65 -2.71 -62.09
CA ALA A 7 -40.24 -1.57 -61.38
C ALA A 7 -40.18 -1.72 -59.85
N SER A 8 -40.22 -2.94 -59.32
CA SER A 8 -40.15 -3.18 -57.86
C SER A 8 -38.73 -3.00 -57.28
N SER A 9 -37.68 -3.15 -58.10
CA SER A 9 -36.30 -2.97 -57.64
C SER A 9 -35.87 -1.49 -57.54
N ILE A 10 -36.56 -0.58 -58.23
CA ILE A 10 -36.24 0.86 -58.19
C ILE A 10 -36.95 1.56 -57.02
N VAL A 11 -38.11 1.07 -56.58
CA VAL A 11 -38.81 1.61 -55.40
C VAL A 11 -38.15 1.20 -54.07
N LEU A 12 -37.53 0.02 -54.01
CA LEU A 12 -36.78 -0.44 -52.82
C LEU A 12 -35.41 0.23 -52.66
N LEU A 13 -34.79 0.74 -53.74
CA LEU A 13 -33.57 1.55 -53.66
C LEU A 13 -33.82 3.04 -53.36
N ALA A 14 -35.05 3.54 -53.55
CA ALA A 14 -35.42 4.91 -53.20
C ALA A 14 -35.93 5.05 -51.75
N ALA A 15 -36.47 3.99 -51.14
CA ALA A 15 -36.87 3.99 -49.73
C ALA A 15 -35.72 3.75 -48.74
N ALA A 16 -34.53 3.36 -49.23
CA ALA A 16 -33.32 3.16 -48.41
C ALA A 16 -32.44 4.41 -48.28
N ARG A 17 -32.90 5.57 -48.76
CA ARG A 17 -32.18 6.86 -48.67
C ARG A 17 -33.05 7.96 -48.07
N THR A 18 -33.55 7.74 -46.86
CA THR A 18 -33.82 8.78 -45.85
C THR A 18 -34.28 8.10 -44.54
N THR A 19 -33.48 7.18 -44.01
CA THR A 19 -33.35 7.12 -42.56
C THR A 19 -32.12 7.95 -42.24
N THR A 20 -32.33 9.27 -42.10
CA THR A 20 -31.47 10.04 -41.21
C THR A 20 -31.54 9.32 -39.86
N ALA A 21 -30.57 8.44 -39.61
CA ALA A 21 -30.30 7.98 -38.26
C ALA A 21 -30.23 9.25 -37.42
N ALA A 22 -31.17 9.41 -36.49
CA ALA A 22 -31.08 10.47 -35.52
C ALA A 22 -29.68 10.32 -34.90
N LYS A 23 -28.79 11.29 -35.15
CA LYS A 23 -27.54 11.38 -34.41
C LYS A 23 -27.97 11.52 -32.95
N ASN A 24 -27.79 10.46 -32.15
CA ASN A 24 -27.97 10.54 -30.72
C ASN A 24 -26.88 11.47 -30.20
N THR A 25 -27.20 12.76 -30.04
CA THR A 25 -26.31 13.74 -29.42
C THR A 25 -26.04 13.27 -28.00
N VAL A 26 -24.76 13.20 -27.60
CA VAL A 26 -24.40 12.78 -26.25
C VAL A 26 -24.91 13.82 -25.25
N THR A 27 -25.72 13.38 -24.28
CA THR A 27 -26.31 14.28 -23.28
C THR A 27 -25.36 14.51 -22.11
N THR A 28 -25.39 15.72 -21.53
CA THR A 28 -24.62 16.07 -20.33
C THR A 28 -25.42 15.87 -19.03
N ASP A 29 -26.65 15.36 -19.12
CA ASP A 29 -27.57 15.18 -18.00
C ASP A 29 -27.00 14.27 -16.90
N GLY A 30 -26.21 13.26 -17.28
CA GLY A 30 -25.52 12.38 -16.32
C GLY A 30 -24.54 13.13 -15.42
N ILE A 31 -23.86 14.15 -15.95
CA ILE A 31 -22.95 15.01 -15.20
C ILE A 31 -23.71 16.02 -14.34
N ALA A 32 -24.83 16.55 -14.83
CA ALA A 32 -25.71 17.37 -14.01
C ALA A 32 -26.29 16.57 -12.82
N ALA A 33 -26.69 15.33 -13.05
CA ALA A 33 -27.15 14.42 -12.01
C ALA A 33 -26.01 14.03 -11.04
N LEU A 34 -24.77 13.89 -11.52
CA LEU A 34 -23.59 13.73 -10.65
C LEU A 34 -23.42 14.94 -9.73
N ALA A 35 -23.55 16.16 -10.26
CA ALA A 35 -23.49 17.38 -9.46
C ALA A 35 -24.58 17.40 -8.38
N ASP A 36 -25.80 16.94 -8.69
CA ASP A 36 -26.87 16.81 -7.69
C ASP A 36 -26.54 15.78 -6.59
N ARG A 37 -25.99 14.62 -6.96
CA ARG A 37 -25.63 13.57 -5.99
C ARG A 37 -24.48 14.00 -5.09
N VAL A 38 -23.51 14.75 -5.62
CA VAL A 38 -22.29 15.14 -4.91
C VAL A 38 -22.46 16.44 -4.12
N LEU A 39 -23.04 17.47 -4.73
CA LEU A 39 -23.13 18.82 -4.14
C LEU A 39 -24.46 19.05 -3.40
N GLY A 40 -25.45 18.19 -3.64
CA GLY A 40 -26.78 18.23 -3.04
C GLY A 40 -27.89 18.47 -4.08
N PRO A 41 -29.13 18.07 -3.78
CA PRO A 41 -30.22 18.05 -4.77
C PRO A 41 -30.53 19.42 -5.39
N GLY A 42 -30.74 19.43 -6.71
CA GLY A 42 -31.15 20.61 -7.49
C GLY A 42 -30.01 21.55 -7.87
N ARG A 43 -28.77 21.25 -7.49
CA ARG A 43 -27.59 22.09 -7.74
C ARG A 43 -26.97 21.87 -9.10
N GLY A 44 -27.27 20.77 -9.78
CA GLY A 44 -26.88 20.53 -11.17
C GLY A 44 -27.37 21.65 -12.10
N GLN A 45 -28.49 22.29 -11.77
CA GLN A 45 -29.05 23.43 -12.53
C GLN A 45 -28.22 24.72 -12.41
N SER A 46 -27.33 24.80 -11.41
CA SER A 46 -26.38 25.91 -11.26
C SER A 46 -25.25 25.85 -12.29
N PHE A 47 -25.12 24.73 -13.01
CA PHE A 47 -24.07 24.50 -13.98
C PHE A 47 -24.62 24.53 -15.41
N ASP A 48 -23.76 24.98 -16.33
CA ASP A 48 -23.96 24.84 -17.77
C ASP A 48 -22.82 23.96 -18.32
N PHE A 49 -23.14 22.71 -18.63
CA PHE A 49 -22.18 21.71 -19.11
C PHE A 49 -22.16 21.70 -20.64
N VAL A 50 -20.99 21.92 -21.24
CA VAL A 50 -20.85 22.02 -22.70
C VAL A 50 -19.73 21.10 -23.18
N LEU A 51 -20.05 20.24 -24.13
CA LEU A 51 -19.04 19.43 -24.83
C LEU A 51 -18.45 20.23 -25.99
N SER A 52 -17.13 20.27 -26.09
CA SER A 52 -16.41 20.94 -27.19
C SER A 52 -16.31 20.10 -28.46
N ALA A 53 -16.57 18.80 -28.37
CA ALA A 53 -16.64 17.87 -29.48
C ALA A 53 -17.63 16.74 -29.17
N GLU A 54 -18.14 16.08 -30.21
CA GLU A 54 -18.94 14.86 -30.04
C GLU A 54 -18.01 13.70 -29.60
N PRO A 55 -18.31 13.03 -28.47
CA PRO A 55 -17.52 11.89 -28.01
C PRO A 55 -17.67 10.70 -28.97
N GLU A 56 -16.55 10.15 -29.44
CA GLU A 56 -16.52 8.88 -30.17
C GLU A 56 -16.05 7.73 -29.26
N LEU A 57 -16.57 6.52 -29.50
CA LEU A 57 -16.10 5.33 -28.78
C LEU A 57 -14.65 5.02 -29.16
N TRP A 58 -13.83 4.72 -28.16
CA TRP A 58 -12.49 4.21 -28.39
C TRP A 58 -12.54 2.95 -29.25
N SER A 59 -11.62 2.82 -30.20
CA SER A 59 -11.48 1.63 -31.05
C SER A 59 -10.04 1.46 -31.51
N ARG A 60 -9.76 0.36 -32.22
CA ARG A 60 -8.45 0.16 -32.85
C ARG A 60 -8.13 1.19 -33.95
N TRP A 61 -9.13 1.90 -34.49
CA TRP A 61 -8.96 2.93 -35.53
C TRP A 61 -9.10 4.36 -35.01
N HIS A 62 -9.78 4.56 -33.88
CA HIS A 62 -9.99 5.87 -33.26
C HIS A 62 -9.46 5.87 -31.83
N GLN A 63 -8.40 6.64 -31.61
CA GLN A 63 -7.80 6.88 -30.31
C GLN A 63 -8.08 8.32 -29.90
N ALA A 64 -8.94 8.49 -28.89
CA ALA A 64 -9.23 9.81 -28.34
C ALA A 64 -7.97 10.44 -27.73
N GLY A 65 -7.86 11.76 -27.83
CA GLY A 65 -6.78 12.52 -27.22
C GLY A 65 -6.93 12.66 -25.70
N ASN A 66 -6.08 13.51 -25.12
CA ASN A 66 -6.17 13.85 -23.70
C ASN A 66 -7.42 14.68 -23.40
N ASP A 67 -8.05 14.39 -22.27
CA ASP A 67 -9.17 15.15 -21.76
C ASP A 67 -8.75 16.56 -21.33
N SER A 68 -9.57 17.57 -21.61
CA SER A 68 -9.36 18.94 -21.14
C SER A 68 -10.68 19.63 -20.81
N TYR A 69 -10.62 20.56 -19.85
CA TYR A 69 -11.79 21.32 -19.41
C TYR A 69 -11.44 22.76 -19.03
N VAL A 70 -12.48 23.60 -19.05
CA VAL A 70 -12.47 24.99 -18.59
C VAL A 70 -13.68 25.23 -17.71
N VAL A 71 -13.49 25.84 -16.55
CA VAL A 71 -14.57 26.27 -15.65
C VAL A 71 -14.55 27.78 -15.49
N SER A 72 -15.67 28.43 -15.74
CA SER A 72 -15.81 29.89 -15.64
C SER A 72 -17.17 30.30 -15.11
N ALA A 73 -17.26 31.53 -14.59
CA ALA A 73 -18.54 32.18 -14.39
C ALA A 73 -19.16 32.50 -15.76
N ALA A 74 -20.45 32.21 -15.93
CA ALA A 74 -21.24 32.60 -17.09
C ALA A 74 -21.98 33.92 -16.81
N ASP A 75 -22.31 34.66 -17.87
CA ASP A 75 -22.97 35.97 -17.78
C ASP A 75 -24.38 35.90 -17.17
N ASP A 76 -25.01 34.73 -17.19
CA ASP A 76 -26.33 34.46 -16.59
C ASP A 76 -26.26 34.10 -15.10
N GLY A 77 -25.07 34.15 -14.49
CA GLY A 77 -24.84 33.81 -13.09
C GLY A 77 -24.68 32.30 -12.82
N LYS A 78 -24.61 31.46 -13.85
CA LYS A 78 -24.28 30.04 -13.73
C LYS A 78 -22.77 29.78 -13.76
N ILE A 79 -22.38 28.55 -13.43
CA ILE A 79 -21.02 28.06 -13.56
C ILE A 79 -20.94 27.24 -14.85
N ARG A 80 -20.25 27.76 -15.86
CA ARG A 80 -20.04 27.03 -17.11
C ARG A 80 -18.84 26.10 -16.98
N VAL A 81 -19.04 24.84 -17.36
CA VAL A 81 -18.00 23.81 -17.45
C VAL A 81 -17.97 23.31 -18.89
N GLU A 82 -16.93 23.69 -19.62
CA GLU A 82 -16.69 23.22 -20.98
C GLU A 82 -15.64 22.11 -20.95
N GLY A 83 -15.81 21.04 -21.74
CA GLY A 83 -14.85 19.94 -21.75
C GLY A 83 -14.89 19.09 -23.02
N THR A 84 -13.79 18.38 -23.29
CA THR A 84 -13.65 17.52 -24.47
C THR A 84 -14.41 16.19 -24.37
N SER A 85 -14.77 15.78 -23.15
CA SER A 85 -15.52 14.56 -22.88
C SER A 85 -16.33 14.72 -21.59
N LEU A 86 -17.28 13.81 -21.36
CA LEU A 86 -18.03 13.75 -20.10
C LEU A 86 -17.10 13.53 -18.88
N SER A 87 -16.01 12.77 -19.03
CA SER A 87 -15.00 12.62 -17.98
C SER A 87 -14.27 13.93 -17.68
N ALA A 88 -13.97 14.73 -18.72
CA ALA A 88 -13.40 16.06 -18.56
C ALA A 88 -14.34 17.01 -17.81
N LEU A 89 -15.65 16.95 -18.12
CA LEU A 89 -16.67 17.73 -17.40
C LEU A 89 -16.76 17.33 -15.92
N ALA A 90 -16.77 16.03 -15.61
CA ALA A 90 -16.74 15.53 -14.22
C ALA A 90 -15.49 16.02 -13.48
N ARG A 91 -14.32 16.00 -14.14
CA ARG A 91 -13.09 16.52 -13.54
C ARG A 91 -13.12 18.03 -13.33
N GLY A 92 -13.68 18.79 -14.27
CA GLY A 92 -13.89 20.23 -14.14
C GLY A 92 -14.80 20.57 -12.98
N LEU A 93 -15.90 19.82 -12.82
CA LEU A 93 -16.78 19.92 -11.67
C LEU A 93 -16.04 19.64 -10.34
N ARG A 94 -15.17 18.62 -10.28
CA ARG A 94 -14.30 18.40 -9.10
C ARG A 94 -13.32 19.54 -8.88
N HIS A 95 -12.71 20.11 -9.92
CA HIS A 95 -11.78 21.23 -9.79
C HIS A 95 -12.48 22.44 -9.16
N TYR A 96 -13.69 22.77 -9.63
CA TYR A 96 -14.53 23.78 -9.00
C TYR A 96 -14.85 23.46 -7.53
N ALA A 97 -15.29 22.23 -7.23
CA ALA A 97 -15.64 21.85 -5.87
C ALA A 97 -14.44 21.92 -4.90
N THR A 98 -13.26 21.47 -5.34
CA THR A 98 -12.06 21.48 -4.50
C THR A 98 -11.45 22.88 -4.33
N ASP A 99 -11.45 23.70 -5.38
CA ASP A 99 -10.86 25.05 -5.36
C ASP A 99 -11.79 26.10 -4.73
N THR A 100 -13.06 26.13 -5.18
CA THR A 100 -14.03 27.14 -4.75
C THR A 100 -14.80 26.73 -3.50
N LEU A 101 -15.16 25.45 -3.36
CA LEU A 101 -15.97 24.97 -2.23
C LEU A 101 -15.16 24.29 -1.12
N GLN A 102 -13.85 24.04 -1.32
CA GLN A 102 -13.03 23.23 -0.41
C GLN A 102 -13.72 21.90 -0.05
N LEU A 103 -14.33 21.27 -1.06
CA LEU A 103 -15.07 20.02 -0.91
C LEU A 103 -14.47 18.96 -1.85
N ASP A 104 -14.30 17.76 -1.33
CA ASP A 104 -14.04 16.57 -2.14
C ASP A 104 -14.91 15.40 -1.66
N VAL A 105 -15.05 14.39 -2.52
CA VAL A 105 -15.80 13.15 -2.27
C VAL A 105 -14.82 12.00 -2.13
N PHE A 106 -15.03 11.19 -1.10
CA PHE A 106 -14.27 9.98 -0.83
C PHE A 106 -15.22 8.78 -0.90
N TRP A 107 -14.78 7.66 -1.44
CA TRP A 107 -15.63 6.52 -1.71
C TRP A 107 -16.18 5.89 -0.42
N PHE A 108 -15.33 5.69 0.59
CA PHE A 108 -15.72 4.99 1.81
C PHE A 108 -16.58 5.82 2.77
N VAL A 109 -16.41 7.15 2.74
CA VAL A 109 -16.99 8.05 3.75
C VAL A 109 -17.87 9.16 3.17
N GLY A 110 -17.89 9.30 1.84
CA GLY A 110 -18.64 10.34 1.14
C GLY A 110 -17.96 11.71 1.19
N PRO A 111 -18.73 12.80 1.04
CA PRO A 111 -18.19 14.16 1.13
C PRO A 111 -17.75 14.52 2.56
N GLY A 112 -16.69 15.33 2.66
CA GLY A 112 -16.14 15.76 3.96
C GLY A 112 -17.06 16.69 4.77
N ARG A 113 -18.08 17.29 4.14
CA ARG A 113 -19.12 18.09 4.80
C ARG A 113 -20.35 18.24 3.91
N ASP A 114 -21.48 18.53 4.55
CA ASP A 114 -22.66 19.04 3.85
C ASP A 114 -22.46 20.51 3.48
N LEU A 115 -22.94 20.90 2.31
CA LEU A 115 -22.95 22.29 1.89
C LEU A 115 -24.22 23.00 2.38
N PRO A 116 -24.14 24.27 2.83
CA PRO A 116 -25.30 25.02 3.28
C PRO A 116 -26.30 25.23 2.14
N PRO A 117 -27.61 25.32 2.43
CA PRO A 117 -28.61 25.61 1.41
C PRO A 117 -28.39 27.02 0.84
N GLY A 118 -28.62 27.19 -0.46
CA GLY A 118 -28.43 28.47 -1.16
C GLY A 118 -27.69 28.31 -2.50
N PRO A 119 -27.48 29.42 -3.23
CA PRO A 119 -26.76 29.42 -4.49
C PRO A 119 -25.28 29.06 -4.27
N LEU A 120 -24.70 28.39 -5.26
CA LEU A 120 -23.29 28.08 -5.27
C LEU A 120 -22.46 29.35 -5.60
N PRO A 121 -21.33 29.60 -4.92
CA PRO A 121 -20.45 30.73 -5.26
C PRO A 121 -19.83 30.54 -6.65
N LEU A 122 -19.70 31.62 -7.40
CA LEU A 122 -18.98 31.60 -8.67
C LEU A 122 -17.47 31.39 -8.43
N PRO A 123 -16.74 30.75 -9.37
CA PRO A 123 -15.30 30.61 -9.26
C PRO A 123 -14.62 31.99 -9.28
N ASN A 124 -13.63 32.21 -8.40
CA ASN A 124 -12.92 33.49 -8.28
C ASN A 124 -12.08 33.82 -9.53
N GLN A 125 -11.73 32.80 -10.32
CA GLN A 125 -10.97 32.90 -11.55
C GLN A 125 -11.37 31.76 -12.50
N THR A 126 -11.08 31.88 -13.79
CA THR A 126 -11.25 30.77 -14.72
C THR A 126 -10.29 29.64 -14.36
N LEU A 127 -10.83 28.44 -14.11
CA LEU A 127 -10.06 27.24 -13.82
C LEU A 127 -9.87 26.45 -15.11
N ARG A 128 -8.67 25.91 -15.34
CA ARG A 128 -8.34 25.10 -16.52
C ARG A 128 -7.59 23.85 -16.09
N GLY A 129 -7.79 22.77 -16.84
CA GLY A 129 -7.03 21.54 -16.62
C GLY A 129 -7.04 20.64 -17.85
N SER A 130 -5.99 19.84 -18.00
CA SER A 130 -5.90 18.80 -19.02
C SER A 130 -5.18 17.59 -18.45
N SER A 131 -5.63 16.40 -18.84
CA SER A 131 -4.97 15.16 -18.49
C SER A 131 -3.64 15.02 -19.22
N LEU A 132 -2.70 14.32 -18.60
CA LEU A 132 -1.40 13.98 -19.16
C LEU A 132 -1.43 12.68 -19.95
N VAL A 133 -2.48 11.89 -19.78
CA VAL A 133 -2.69 10.59 -20.42
C VAL A 133 -4.15 10.42 -20.86
N PRO A 134 -4.40 9.76 -22.00
CA PRO A 134 -5.76 9.56 -22.48
C PRO A 134 -6.56 8.58 -21.61
N TRP A 135 -5.93 7.55 -21.03
CA TRP A 135 -6.63 6.54 -20.22
C TRP A 135 -6.36 6.68 -18.72
N ARG A 136 -7.44 6.65 -17.94
CA ARG A 136 -7.41 6.43 -16.49
C ARG A 136 -8.26 5.20 -16.20
N TYR A 137 -7.58 4.08 -15.99
CA TYR A 137 -8.17 2.74 -15.86
C TYR A 137 -8.52 2.41 -14.41
N ASN A 138 -9.55 1.58 -14.20
CA ASN A 138 -9.92 1.10 -12.87
C ASN A 138 -10.35 -0.38 -12.85
N LEU A 139 -10.05 -1.00 -11.71
CA LEU A 139 -10.40 -2.36 -11.24
C LEU A 139 -9.49 -3.50 -11.71
N ASN A 140 -9.35 -4.51 -10.85
CA ASN A 140 -8.87 -5.84 -11.23
C ASN A 140 -10.06 -6.74 -11.56
N THR A 141 -9.82 -7.77 -12.36
CA THR A 141 -10.79 -8.86 -12.53
C THR A 141 -11.17 -9.53 -11.21
N VAL A 142 -10.23 -9.72 -10.27
CA VAL A 142 -10.53 -10.38 -8.99
C VAL A 142 -11.18 -9.48 -7.95
N THR A 143 -11.23 -8.15 -8.18
CA THR A 143 -11.95 -7.20 -7.32
C THR A 143 -13.44 -7.53 -7.22
N PHE A 144 -14.01 -8.09 -8.30
CA PHE A 144 -15.40 -8.51 -8.34
C PHE A 144 -15.71 -9.61 -7.33
N SER A 145 -14.74 -10.47 -7.02
CA SER A 145 -14.85 -11.49 -5.99
C SER A 145 -14.57 -10.91 -4.60
N TYR A 146 -13.44 -10.22 -4.40
CA TYR A 146 -12.98 -9.84 -3.06
C TYR A 146 -13.65 -8.58 -2.48
N SER A 147 -14.33 -7.80 -3.30
CA SER A 147 -14.98 -6.56 -2.87
C SER A 147 -16.43 -6.44 -3.31
N PHE A 148 -16.80 -6.88 -4.52
CA PHE A 148 -18.09 -6.48 -5.10
C PHE A 148 -19.16 -7.57 -5.17
N VAL A 149 -18.84 -8.83 -4.86
CA VAL A 149 -19.75 -9.98 -5.04
C VAL A 149 -21.10 -9.80 -4.35
N TRP A 150 -21.14 -9.07 -3.22
CA TRP A 150 -22.37 -8.81 -2.46
C TRP A 150 -22.88 -7.38 -2.57
N ASN A 151 -22.26 -6.54 -3.39
CA ASN A 151 -22.68 -5.15 -3.57
C ASN A 151 -24.09 -5.08 -4.16
N ASP A 152 -24.85 -4.09 -3.70
CA ASP A 152 -26.10 -3.70 -4.36
C ASP A 152 -25.89 -2.45 -5.24
N TRP A 153 -26.98 -1.93 -5.80
CA TRP A 153 -26.93 -0.74 -6.65
C TRP A 153 -26.36 0.49 -5.94
N ASN A 154 -26.66 0.69 -4.65
CA ASN A 154 -26.22 1.88 -3.92
C ASN A 154 -24.70 1.86 -3.71
N ASP A 155 -24.12 0.68 -3.51
CA ASP A 155 -22.66 0.52 -3.41
C ASP A 155 -21.98 0.82 -4.76
N TRP A 156 -22.56 0.32 -5.86
CA TRP A 156 -22.07 0.59 -7.22
C TRP A 156 -22.21 2.06 -7.64
N GLU A 157 -23.33 2.70 -7.32
CA GLU A 157 -23.56 4.12 -7.61
C GLU A 157 -22.47 5.00 -6.98
N LYS A 158 -22.11 4.75 -5.71
CA LYS A 158 -21.03 5.48 -5.02
C LYS A 158 -19.67 5.25 -5.67
N LEU A 159 -19.35 4.02 -6.08
CA LEU A 159 -18.09 3.71 -6.76
C LEU A 159 -18.01 4.43 -8.11
N LEU A 160 -19.10 4.42 -8.90
CA LEU A 160 -19.14 5.05 -10.21
C LEU A 160 -19.06 6.58 -10.10
N ASP A 161 -19.75 7.18 -9.12
CA ASP A 161 -19.64 8.61 -8.85
C ASP A 161 -18.22 8.99 -8.44
N TRP A 162 -17.60 8.24 -7.50
CA TRP A 162 -16.20 8.45 -7.13
C TRP A 162 -15.25 8.28 -8.32
N SER A 163 -15.47 7.28 -9.17
CA SER A 163 -14.65 7.00 -10.34
C SER A 163 -14.69 8.16 -11.34
N ALA A 164 -15.89 8.61 -11.70
CA ALA A 164 -16.07 9.77 -12.58
C ALA A 164 -15.47 11.05 -11.96
N TRP A 165 -15.70 11.25 -10.66
CA TRP A 165 -15.19 12.40 -9.91
C TRP A 165 -13.65 12.48 -9.93
N ARG A 166 -12.95 11.34 -9.86
CA ARG A 166 -11.49 11.25 -10.00
C ARG A 166 -11.00 11.27 -11.45
N GLY A 167 -11.91 11.25 -12.43
CA GLY A 167 -11.58 11.28 -13.85
C GLY A 167 -11.20 9.92 -14.44
N ILE A 168 -11.60 8.81 -13.81
CA ILE A 168 -11.56 7.48 -14.44
C ILE A 168 -12.49 7.51 -15.65
N ASN A 169 -12.01 7.02 -16.80
CA ASN A 169 -12.75 7.00 -18.05
C ASN A 169 -12.75 5.63 -18.74
N VAL A 170 -12.03 4.65 -18.20
CA VAL A 170 -12.05 3.25 -18.64
C VAL A 170 -12.13 2.37 -17.40
N GLN A 171 -13.11 1.46 -17.32
CA GLN A 171 -13.28 0.62 -16.14
C GLN A 171 -13.90 -0.73 -16.49
N LEU A 172 -13.49 -1.79 -15.80
CA LEU A 172 -14.10 -3.11 -15.96
C LEU A 172 -15.60 -3.11 -15.63
N ALA A 173 -16.39 -3.73 -16.50
CA ALA A 173 -17.81 -3.96 -16.33
C ALA A 173 -18.05 -5.48 -16.34
N TRP A 174 -17.78 -6.12 -15.21
CA TRP A 174 -17.66 -7.59 -15.09
C TRP A 174 -18.72 -8.25 -14.19
N THR A 175 -19.73 -7.49 -13.73
CA THR A 175 -20.85 -8.03 -12.95
C THR A 175 -21.79 -8.82 -13.86
N GLY A 176 -22.31 -9.95 -13.41
CA GLY A 176 -23.28 -10.75 -14.18
C GLY A 176 -22.72 -11.41 -15.44
N TYR A 177 -21.41 -11.59 -15.54
CA TYR A 177 -20.75 -12.23 -16.68
C TYR A 177 -21.31 -13.64 -16.97
N GLU A 178 -21.77 -14.34 -15.94
CA GLU A 178 -22.35 -15.69 -16.01
C GLU A 178 -23.60 -15.75 -16.92
N ASP A 179 -24.37 -14.66 -17.02
CA ASP A 179 -25.56 -14.63 -17.90
C ASP A 179 -25.18 -14.68 -19.39
N ILE A 180 -24.06 -14.04 -19.76
CA ILE A 180 -23.54 -14.07 -21.12
C ILE A 180 -23.00 -15.47 -21.46
N PHE A 181 -22.29 -16.12 -20.53
CA PHE A 181 -21.90 -17.52 -20.65
C PHE A 181 -23.13 -18.43 -20.84
N LEU A 182 -24.11 -18.30 -19.94
CA LEU A 182 -25.32 -19.13 -19.95
C LEU A 182 -26.09 -19.02 -21.26
N LYS A 183 -26.32 -17.80 -21.76
CA LYS A 183 -26.99 -17.57 -23.05
C LYS A 183 -26.19 -18.12 -24.22
N SER A 184 -24.88 -17.90 -24.23
CA SER A 184 -24.01 -18.39 -25.29
C SER A 184 -23.98 -19.92 -25.36
N PHE A 185 -23.86 -20.60 -24.22
CA PHE A 185 -23.88 -22.07 -24.18
C PHE A 185 -25.26 -22.66 -24.50
N ARG A 186 -26.34 -22.03 -24.08
CA ARG A 186 -27.70 -22.43 -24.51
C ARG A 186 -27.86 -22.31 -26.02
N ALA A 187 -27.37 -21.23 -26.64
CA ALA A 187 -27.38 -21.06 -28.09
C ALA A 187 -26.56 -22.13 -28.83
N MET A 188 -25.54 -22.69 -28.19
CA MET A 188 -24.77 -23.84 -28.71
C MET A 188 -25.50 -25.19 -28.58
N GLY A 189 -26.59 -25.25 -27.82
CA GLY A 189 -27.39 -26.46 -27.57
C GLY A 189 -27.05 -27.21 -26.27
N LEU A 190 -26.30 -26.60 -25.35
CA LEU A 190 -26.08 -27.14 -24.01
C LEU A 190 -27.35 -26.94 -23.16
N ARG A 191 -27.63 -27.90 -22.30
CA ARG A 191 -28.74 -27.82 -21.34
C ARG A 191 -28.26 -27.19 -20.03
N ASP A 192 -29.20 -26.65 -19.25
CA ASP A 192 -28.88 -26.00 -17.98
C ASP A 192 -28.19 -26.95 -16.98
N ASP A 193 -28.56 -28.23 -16.96
CA ASP A 193 -27.90 -29.27 -16.13
C ASP A 193 -26.44 -29.55 -16.54
N GLU A 194 -26.02 -29.10 -17.73
CA GLU A 194 -24.63 -29.18 -18.20
C GLU A 194 -23.88 -27.87 -17.99
N ILE A 195 -24.57 -26.73 -17.96
CA ILE A 195 -23.97 -25.39 -17.85
C ILE A 195 -23.83 -24.97 -16.38
N ILE A 196 -24.85 -25.17 -15.56
CA ILE A 196 -24.86 -24.67 -14.19
C ILE A 196 -23.71 -25.26 -13.34
N PRO A 197 -23.37 -26.55 -13.46
CA PRO A 197 -22.20 -27.12 -12.78
C PRO A 197 -20.83 -26.59 -13.28
N PHE A 198 -20.77 -25.85 -14.39
CA PHE A 198 -19.52 -25.21 -14.82
C PHE A 198 -19.17 -24.00 -13.95
N PHE A 199 -20.18 -23.28 -13.46
CA PHE A 199 -19.95 -22.11 -12.62
C PHE A 199 -19.54 -22.49 -11.21
N SER A 200 -18.65 -21.68 -10.62
CA SER A 200 -18.29 -21.83 -9.21
C SER A 200 -19.34 -21.23 -8.28
N GLY A 201 -19.03 -21.10 -6.99
CA GLY A 201 -19.86 -20.32 -6.07
C GLY A 201 -19.73 -18.81 -6.31
N PRO A 202 -20.66 -17.96 -5.83
CA PRO A 202 -20.67 -16.52 -6.14
C PRO A 202 -19.35 -15.80 -5.82
N ALA A 203 -18.73 -16.13 -4.69
CA ALA A 203 -17.49 -15.49 -4.24
C ALA A 203 -16.27 -15.88 -5.10
N PHE A 204 -16.35 -16.94 -5.91
CA PHE A 204 -15.21 -17.49 -6.65
C PHE A 204 -15.31 -17.29 -8.17
N GLN A 205 -16.29 -16.52 -8.64
CA GLN A 205 -16.53 -16.32 -10.07
C GLN A 205 -15.33 -15.72 -10.80
N SER A 206 -14.54 -14.84 -10.17
CA SER A 206 -13.36 -14.25 -10.83
C SER A 206 -12.37 -15.32 -11.31
N TRP A 207 -12.08 -16.31 -10.48
CA TRP A 207 -11.20 -17.44 -10.84
C TRP A 207 -11.88 -18.46 -11.72
N ASN A 208 -13.21 -18.55 -11.69
CA ASN A 208 -13.95 -19.39 -12.64
C ASN A 208 -13.91 -18.83 -14.07
N ARG A 209 -14.08 -17.52 -14.21
CA ARG A 209 -13.97 -16.79 -15.49
C ARG A 209 -12.58 -16.91 -16.10
N LEU A 210 -11.55 -16.99 -15.25
CA LEU A 210 -10.16 -17.21 -15.64
C LEU A 210 -9.83 -18.71 -15.82
N GLY A 211 -10.79 -19.62 -15.67
CA GLY A 211 -10.60 -21.06 -15.86
C GLY A 211 -9.88 -21.80 -14.73
N ASN A 212 -9.40 -21.09 -13.70
CA ASN A 212 -8.64 -21.67 -12.59
C ASN A 212 -9.48 -22.63 -11.72
N VAL A 213 -10.76 -22.31 -11.52
CA VAL A 213 -11.70 -23.12 -10.72
C VAL A 213 -13.02 -23.35 -11.47
N ARG A 214 -13.77 -24.37 -11.08
CA ARG A 214 -15.11 -24.69 -11.59
C ARG A 214 -15.95 -25.41 -10.55
N SER A 215 -17.22 -25.63 -10.84
CA SER A 215 -18.15 -26.42 -10.01
C SER A 215 -18.49 -25.80 -8.64
N SER A 216 -19.56 -26.31 -8.01
CA SER A 216 -20.02 -25.92 -6.69
C SER A 216 -18.88 -25.85 -5.66
N TRP A 217 -18.55 -24.64 -5.22
CA TRP A 217 -17.48 -24.42 -4.24
C TRP A 217 -17.86 -24.99 -2.87
N GLY A 218 -17.04 -25.91 -2.35
CA GLY A 218 -17.27 -26.59 -1.07
C GLY A 218 -18.44 -27.58 -1.04
N GLY A 219 -19.05 -27.90 -2.17
CA GLY A 219 -20.15 -28.88 -2.24
C GLY A 219 -21.49 -28.44 -1.65
N HIS A 220 -21.69 -27.13 -1.43
CA HIS A 220 -22.92 -26.57 -0.83
C HIS A 220 -24.02 -26.20 -1.84
N GLY A 221 -23.89 -26.61 -3.10
CA GLY A 221 -24.89 -26.41 -4.15
C GLY A 221 -24.37 -25.57 -5.32
N ASP A 222 -25.04 -25.71 -6.47
CA ASP A 222 -24.66 -24.98 -7.68
C ASP A 222 -25.08 -23.51 -7.61
N LEU A 223 -24.53 -22.70 -8.53
CA LEU A 223 -24.87 -21.28 -8.63
C LEU A 223 -26.35 -21.09 -9.01
N PRO A 224 -27.17 -20.42 -8.18
CA PRO A 224 -28.59 -20.29 -8.47
C PRO A 224 -28.85 -19.42 -9.71
N LEU A 225 -29.78 -19.84 -10.58
CA LEU A 225 -30.19 -19.06 -11.75
C LEU A 225 -30.70 -17.65 -11.37
N GLY A 226 -31.40 -17.52 -10.24
CA GLY A 226 -31.86 -16.22 -9.74
C GLY A 226 -30.71 -15.26 -9.42
N TRP A 227 -29.56 -15.77 -8.95
CA TRP A 227 -28.36 -14.95 -8.76
C TRP A 227 -27.82 -14.45 -10.10
N ILE A 228 -27.70 -15.33 -11.10
CA ILE A 228 -27.19 -14.99 -12.44
C ILE A 228 -28.04 -13.87 -13.05
N GLN A 229 -29.36 -14.00 -12.98
CA GLN A 229 -30.31 -13.00 -13.49
C GLN A 229 -30.27 -11.68 -12.71
N GLY A 230 -30.13 -11.77 -11.37
CA GLY A 230 -30.01 -10.60 -10.50
C GLY A 230 -28.75 -9.79 -10.80
N GLN A 231 -27.61 -10.46 -10.97
CA GLN A 231 -26.35 -9.82 -11.34
C GLN A 231 -26.39 -9.23 -12.76
N ALA A 232 -27.01 -9.90 -13.73
CA ALA A 232 -27.21 -9.35 -15.07
C ALA A 232 -28.10 -8.09 -15.06
N THR A 233 -29.09 -8.05 -14.18
CA THR A 233 -29.94 -6.87 -13.99
C THR A 233 -29.17 -5.71 -13.35
N LEU A 234 -28.33 -6.00 -12.36
CA LEU A 234 -27.44 -5.03 -11.75
C LEU A 234 -26.45 -4.46 -12.78
N GLN A 235 -25.83 -5.33 -13.59
CA GLN A 235 -24.87 -4.94 -14.62
C GLN A 235 -25.46 -3.99 -15.67
N ARG A 236 -26.72 -4.19 -16.09
CA ARG A 236 -27.39 -3.24 -17.00
C ARG A 236 -27.45 -1.83 -16.42
N ARG A 237 -27.69 -1.69 -15.10
CA ARG A 237 -27.67 -0.39 -14.42
C ARG A 237 -26.26 0.18 -14.32
N ILE A 238 -25.28 -0.66 -14.01
CA ILE A 238 -23.86 -0.27 -13.93
C ILE A 238 -23.40 0.30 -15.27
N VAL A 239 -23.61 -0.43 -16.36
CA VAL A 239 -23.19 -0.02 -17.70
C VAL A 239 -23.90 1.26 -18.15
N ALA A 240 -25.21 1.38 -17.89
CA ALA A 240 -25.94 2.61 -18.19
C ALA A 240 -25.32 3.83 -17.47
N ARG A 241 -25.05 3.71 -16.16
CA ARG A 241 -24.43 4.79 -15.38
C ARG A 241 -22.99 5.08 -15.80
N MET A 242 -22.22 4.07 -16.19
CA MET A 242 -20.87 4.27 -16.74
C MET A 242 -20.93 5.17 -17.98
N VAL A 243 -21.82 4.87 -18.92
CA VAL A 243 -22.02 5.68 -20.14
C VAL A 243 -22.49 7.09 -19.79
N GLU A 244 -23.46 7.25 -18.89
CA GLU A 244 -23.95 8.55 -18.40
C GLU A 244 -22.82 9.45 -17.82
N LEU A 245 -21.80 8.82 -17.22
CA LEU A 245 -20.68 9.49 -16.58
C LEU A 245 -19.44 9.64 -17.49
N GLY A 246 -19.49 9.15 -18.74
CA GLY A 246 -18.33 9.16 -19.63
C GLY A 246 -17.27 8.11 -19.31
N ILE A 247 -17.63 7.06 -18.59
CA ILE A 247 -16.76 5.92 -18.31
C ILE A 247 -17.02 4.85 -19.38
N THR A 248 -16.01 4.52 -20.18
CA THR A 248 -16.08 3.44 -21.16
C THR A 248 -16.07 2.09 -20.43
N PRO A 249 -17.14 1.28 -20.54
CA PRO A 249 -17.17 -0.04 -19.93
C PRO A 249 -16.27 -1.01 -20.70
N VAL A 250 -15.31 -1.62 -20.02
CA VAL A 250 -14.56 -2.75 -20.56
C VAL A 250 -15.41 -4.00 -20.36
N LEU A 251 -15.94 -4.51 -21.47
CA LEU A 251 -16.84 -5.65 -21.50
C LEU A 251 -16.03 -6.96 -21.58
N PRO A 252 -16.50 -8.08 -21.03
CA PRO A 252 -15.82 -9.35 -21.21
C PRO A 252 -15.86 -9.89 -22.65
N ALA A 253 -14.86 -10.67 -23.03
CA ALA A 253 -14.88 -11.53 -24.23
C ALA A 253 -14.60 -12.99 -23.85
N PHE A 254 -14.95 -13.93 -24.74
CA PHE A 254 -14.91 -15.36 -24.44
C PHE A 254 -13.47 -15.86 -24.23
N PRO A 255 -13.12 -16.33 -23.01
CA PRO A 255 -11.73 -16.63 -22.66
C PRO A 255 -11.28 -18.03 -23.11
N GLY A 256 -12.18 -18.85 -23.65
CA GLY A 256 -11.87 -20.22 -24.09
C GLY A 256 -12.30 -21.31 -23.11
N PHE A 257 -12.81 -21.00 -21.92
CA PHE A 257 -13.23 -22.02 -20.96
C PHE A 257 -14.67 -22.49 -21.20
N VAL A 258 -14.89 -23.81 -21.23
CA VAL A 258 -16.17 -24.43 -21.60
C VAL A 258 -16.60 -25.55 -20.64
N PRO A 259 -17.91 -25.80 -20.49
CA PRO A 259 -18.43 -26.97 -19.78
C PRO A 259 -18.13 -28.28 -20.50
N ASP A 260 -18.07 -29.38 -19.75
CA ASP A 260 -17.80 -30.74 -20.27
C ASP A 260 -18.82 -31.16 -21.36
N GLY A 261 -20.06 -30.68 -21.26
CA GLY A 261 -21.14 -30.93 -22.23
C GLY A 261 -20.86 -30.43 -23.66
N ILE A 262 -19.84 -29.59 -23.87
CA ILE A 262 -19.49 -29.08 -25.21
C ILE A 262 -19.17 -30.20 -26.20
N VAL A 263 -18.53 -31.28 -25.72
CA VAL A 263 -18.11 -32.43 -26.55
C VAL A 263 -19.31 -33.17 -27.12
N ARG A 264 -20.45 -33.14 -26.41
CA ARG A 264 -21.72 -33.73 -26.87
C ARG A 264 -22.32 -32.91 -28.02
N VAL A 265 -22.35 -31.58 -27.89
CA VAL A 265 -23.02 -30.70 -28.87
C VAL A 265 -22.13 -30.36 -30.07
N ARG A 266 -20.81 -30.50 -29.94
CA ARG A 266 -19.81 -30.30 -30.99
C ARG A 266 -18.81 -31.46 -30.97
N PRO A 267 -19.18 -32.63 -31.56
CA PRO A 267 -18.25 -33.76 -31.65
C PRO A 267 -16.98 -33.39 -32.42
N GLY A 268 -15.81 -33.74 -31.90
CA GLY A 268 -14.51 -33.44 -32.52
C GLY A 268 -13.93 -32.06 -32.19
N VAL A 269 -14.61 -31.28 -31.31
CA VAL A 269 -14.10 -30.00 -30.81
C VAL A 269 -12.72 -30.14 -30.15
N ARG A 270 -11.80 -29.23 -30.46
CA ARG A 270 -10.44 -29.21 -29.91
C ARG A 270 -10.42 -28.58 -28.52
N VAL A 271 -10.71 -29.40 -27.51
CA VAL A 271 -10.61 -29.04 -26.10
C VAL A 271 -9.48 -29.80 -25.41
N SER A 272 -8.86 -29.17 -24.42
CA SER A 272 -7.87 -29.79 -23.55
C SER A 272 -8.04 -29.30 -22.11
N PRO A 273 -7.97 -30.17 -21.09
CA PRO A 273 -7.82 -29.70 -19.73
C PRO A 273 -6.41 -29.07 -19.54
N PRO A 274 -6.26 -28.07 -18.67
CA PRO A 274 -4.96 -27.55 -18.24
C PRO A 274 -4.03 -28.68 -17.82
N LEU A 275 -2.73 -28.55 -18.13
CA LEU A 275 -1.74 -29.60 -17.82
C LEU A 275 -1.61 -29.84 -16.31
N GLU A 276 -1.62 -28.76 -15.54
CA GLU A 276 -1.42 -28.75 -14.09
C GLU A 276 -2.59 -28.06 -13.39
N ASN A 277 -2.81 -28.39 -12.12
CA ASN A 277 -3.82 -27.73 -11.31
C ASN A 277 -3.31 -26.38 -10.81
N TRP A 278 -4.23 -25.43 -10.74
CA TRP A 278 -3.94 -24.13 -10.14
C TRP A 278 -3.82 -24.26 -8.61
N ILE A 279 -2.64 -23.96 -8.09
CA ILE A 279 -2.34 -23.76 -6.64
C ILE A 279 -2.93 -24.87 -5.74
N GLY A 280 -2.76 -26.14 -6.14
CA GLY A 280 -3.19 -27.29 -5.33
C GLY A 280 -4.71 -27.48 -5.22
N VAL A 281 -5.50 -26.79 -6.04
CA VAL A 281 -6.94 -27.03 -6.17
C VAL A 281 -7.18 -28.47 -6.70
N PRO A 282 -8.09 -29.26 -6.11
CA PRO A 282 -8.40 -30.61 -6.59
C PRO A 282 -8.99 -30.64 -8.00
N ASP A 283 -8.73 -31.72 -8.75
CA ASP A 283 -9.26 -31.94 -10.12
C ASP A 283 -10.78 -31.79 -10.21
N SER A 284 -11.51 -32.14 -9.14
CA SER A 284 -12.97 -32.08 -9.10
C SER A 284 -13.55 -30.67 -9.24
N ILE A 285 -12.77 -29.65 -8.90
CA ILE A 285 -13.18 -28.24 -8.91
C ILE A 285 -12.14 -27.35 -9.63
N GLY A 286 -11.22 -27.96 -10.38
CA GLY A 286 -10.22 -27.31 -11.22
C GLY A 286 -10.21 -27.90 -12.63
N ARG A 287 -9.07 -27.72 -13.34
CA ARG A 287 -8.81 -28.28 -14.69
C ARG A 287 -9.93 -28.03 -15.70
N THR A 288 -10.49 -26.82 -15.70
CA THR A 288 -11.57 -26.41 -16.61
C THR A 288 -11.17 -26.61 -18.07
N LEU A 289 -12.00 -27.28 -18.88
CA LEU A 289 -11.69 -27.52 -20.28
C LEU A 289 -11.44 -26.20 -21.02
N PHE A 290 -10.31 -26.14 -21.71
CA PHE A 290 -9.91 -25.03 -22.57
C PHE A 290 -10.15 -25.39 -24.03
N LEU A 291 -11.00 -24.61 -24.69
CA LEU A 291 -11.27 -24.64 -26.12
C LEU A 291 -10.19 -23.88 -26.87
N SER A 292 -9.51 -24.56 -27.79
CA SER A 292 -8.45 -23.95 -28.60
C SER A 292 -9.00 -22.79 -29.44
N PRO A 293 -8.34 -21.61 -29.45
CA PRO A 293 -8.67 -20.53 -30.37
C PRO A 293 -8.59 -20.89 -31.85
N LEU A 294 -7.90 -21.99 -32.19
CA LEU A 294 -7.76 -22.51 -33.55
C LEU A 294 -8.95 -23.36 -34.01
N ASP A 295 -9.94 -23.58 -33.14
CA ASP A 295 -11.17 -24.29 -33.46
C ASP A 295 -12.28 -23.31 -33.87
N ASP A 296 -13.06 -23.64 -34.90
CA ASP A 296 -14.14 -22.76 -35.40
C ASP A 296 -15.22 -22.50 -34.34
N VAL A 297 -15.40 -23.43 -33.39
CA VAL A 297 -16.34 -23.28 -32.26
C VAL A 297 -15.92 -22.11 -31.36
N TYR A 298 -14.62 -21.80 -31.26
CA TYR A 298 -14.15 -20.64 -30.49
C TYR A 298 -14.67 -19.33 -31.10
N ALA A 299 -14.57 -19.20 -32.42
CA ALA A 299 -15.06 -18.03 -33.14
C ALA A 299 -16.60 -17.92 -33.09
N GLU A 300 -17.33 -19.05 -33.12
CA GLU A 300 -18.78 -19.08 -32.91
C GLU A 300 -19.16 -18.53 -31.53
N LEU A 301 -18.52 -19.02 -30.46
CA LEU A 301 -18.75 -18.55 -29.09
C LEU A 301 -18.36 -17.08 -28.90
N GLN A 302 -17.24 -16.65 -29.48
CA GLN A 302 -16.81 -15.26 -29.41
C GLN A 302 -17.85 -14.31 -30.04
N ARG A 303 -18.47 -14.70 -31.17
CA ARG A 303 -19.59 -13.94 -31.77
C ARG A 303 -20.82 -13.90 -30.88
N LEU A 304 -21.20 -15.04 -30.28
CA LEU A 304 -22.34 -15.11 -29.37
C LEU A 304 -22.15 -14.20 -28.14
N PHE A 305 -20.94 -14.17 -27.57
CA PHE A 305 -20.62 -13.30 -26.44
C PHE A 305 -20.79 -11.82 -26.78
N VAL A 306 -20.24 -11.38 -27.91
CA VAL A 306 -20.37 -9.98 -28.35
C VAL A 306 -21.84 -9.67 -28.71
N HIS A 307 -22.54 -10.61 -29.34
CA HIS A 307 -23.96 -10.47 -29.68
C HIS A 307 -24.83 -10.26 -28.44
N PHE A 308 -24.78 -11.17 -27.46
CA PHE A 308 -25.62 -11.07 -26.26
C PHE A 308 -25.27 -9.87 -25.38
N GLN A 309 -24.02 -9.41 -25.40
CA GLN A 309 -23.65 -8.16 -24.73
C GLN A 309 -24.19 -6.93 -25.47
N THR A 310 -24.11 -6.90 -26.79
CA THR A 310 -24.68 -5.82 -27.61
C THR A 310 -26.20 -5.77 -27.46
N GLU A 311 -26.86 -6.93 -27.37
CA GLU A 311 -28.29 -7.01 -27.06
C GLU A 311 -28.60 -6.46 -25.65
N ALA A 312 -27.79 -6.81 -24.66
CA ALA A 312 -28.04 -6.42 -23.26
C ALA A 312 -27.76 -4.93 -22.99
N TYR A 313 -26.74 -4.35 -23.64
CA TYR A 313 -26.19 -3.04 -23.27
C TYR A 313 -26.20 -2.02 -24.42
N GLY A 314 -26.41 -2.45 -25.67
CA GLY A 314 -26.22 -1.63 -26.85
C GLY A 314 -24.74 -1.51 -27.27
N ASN A 315 -24.48 -0.71 -28.30
CA ASN A 315 -23.12 -0.43 -28.77
C ASN A 315 -22.45 0.66 -27.90
N VAL A 316 -22.00 0.27 -26.71
CA VAL A 316 -21.47 1.19 -25.68
C VAL A 316 -19.95 1.11 -25.52
N SER A 317 -19.30 0.13 -26.14
CA SER A 317 -17.86 -0.08 -26.03
C SER A 317 -17.33 -0.96 -27.15
N ASN A 318 -16.10 -0.69 -27.57
CA ASN A 318 -15.32 -1.62 -28.39
C ASN A 318 -14.17 -2.25 -27.59
N ILE A 319 -14.08 -2.03 -26.28
CA ILE A 319 -12.97 -2.56 -25.47
C ILE A 319 -13.43 -3.83 -24.77
N TYR A 320 -12.74 -4.94 -25.06
CA TYR A 320 -13.07 -6.25 -24.52
C TYR A 320 -11.90 -6.85 -23.74
N THR A 321 -12.15 -7.25 -22.49
CA THR A 321 -11.16 -7.95 -21.67
C THR A 321 -11.18 -9.45 -21.91
N LEU A 322 -10.01 -10.05 -22.10
CA LEU A 322 -9.84 -11.48 -22.38
C LEU A 322 -8.48 -11.96 -21.89
N ASP A 323 -8.49 -12.94 -20.98
CA ASP A 323 -7.28 -13.54 -20.41
C ASP A 323 -7.37 -15.07 -20.44
N GLN A 324 -6.44 -15.73 -21.16
CA GLN A 324 -6.47 -17.19 -21.39
C GLN A 324 -5.53 -17.97 -20.48
N PHE A 325 -4.42 -17.34 -20.04
CA PHE A 325 -3.32 -18.02 -19.36
C PHE A 325 -2.98 -17.39 -18.01
N ASN A 326 -3.98 -16.81 -17.33
CA ASN A 326 -3.78 -16.21 -16.01
C ASN A 326 -3.42 -17.29 -14.98
N GLU A 327 -2.18 -17.26 -14.51
CA GLU A 327 -1.62 -18.25 -13.58
C GLU A 327 -1.77 -19.70 -14.06
N MET A 328 -1.79 -19.88 -15.37
CA MET A 328 -1.88 -21.19 -16.02
C MET A 328 -0.76 -21.36 -17.03
N LYS A 329 -0.40 -22.62 -17.26
CA LYS A 329 0.67 -22.97 -18.18
C LYS A 329 0.21 -22.81 -19.62
N ALA A 330 0.88 -21.94 -20.37
CA ALA A 330 0.67 -21.79 -21.80
C ALA A 330 1.53 -22.79 -22.60
N PRO A 331 1.18 -23.07 -23.87
CA PRO A 331 2.04 -23.80 -24.81
C PRO A 331 3.42 -23.16 -24.95
N ALA A 332 4.48 -23.97 -24.92
CA ALA A 332 5.85 -23.48 -24.90
C ALA A 332 6.37 -22.97 -26.27
N SER A 333 5.72 -23.39 -27.36
CA SER A 333 6.07 -23.02 -28.74
C SER A 333 5.66 -21.58 -29.05
N GLU A 334 6.61 -20.77 -29.52
CA GLU A 334 6.37 -19.39 -29.94
C GLU A 334 5.40 -19.30 -31.13
N ASP A 335 5.51 -20.22 -32.09
CA ASP A 335 4.58 -20.28 -33.22
C ASP A 335 3.16 -20.58 -32.75
N ALA A 336 3.00 -21.53 -31.81
CA ALA A 336 1.69 -21.83 -31.24
C ALA A 336 1.11 -20.63 -30.48
N LEU A 337 1.93 -19.92 -29.69
CA LEU A 337 1.51 -18.69 -28.99
C LEU A 337 1.03 -17.62 -29.97
N ARG A 338 1.80 -17.40 -31.04
CA ARG A 338 1.48 -16.42 -32.08
C ARG A 338 0.21 -16.77 -32.85
N GLU A 339 0.03 -18.04 -33.18
CA GLU A 339 -1.17 -18.52 -33.89
C GLU A 339 -2.42 -18.42 -33.01
N MET A 340 -2.33 -18.77 -31.73
CA MET A 340 -3.46 -18.65 -30.80
C MET A 340 -3.89 -17.19 -30.63
N SER A 341 -2.97 -16.26 -30.36
CA SER A 341 -3.34 -14.85 -30.21
C SER A 341 -3.85 -14.22 -31.51
N ARG A 342 -3.31 -14.63 -32.66
CA ARG A 342 -3.84 -14.24 -33.99
C ARG A 342 -5.28 -14.72 -34.17
N ALA A 343 -5.56 -15.99 -33.82
CA ALA A 343 -6.90 -16.55 -33.96
C ALA A 343 -7.88 -15.93 -32.97
N THR A 344 -7.46 -15.63 -31.74
CA THR A 344 -8.24 -14.89 -30.74
C THR A 344 -8.62 -13.49 -31.27
N ASP A 345 -7.67 -12.71 -31.78
CA ASP A 345 -7.96 -11.39 -32.37
C ASP A 345 -8.86 -11.50 -33.61
N ALA A 346 -8.63 -12.48 -34.48
CA ALA A 346 -9.48 -12.73 -35.65
C ALA A 346 -10.93 -13.09 -35.26
N ALA A 347 -11.12 -13.90 -34.22
CA ALA A 347 -12.43 -14.25 -33.69
C ALA A 347 -13.14 -13.03 -33.08
N LEU A 348 -12.41 -12.22 -32.31
CA LEU A 348 -12.95 -11.01 -31.69
C LEU A 348 -13.33 -9.95 -32.73
N THR A 349 -12.46 -9.73 -33.73
CA THR A 349 -12.72 -8.77 -34.83
C THR A 349 -13.81 -9.22 -35.77
N ALA A 350 -13.98 -10.53 -35.99
CA ALA A 350 -15.11 -11.05 -36.73
C ALA A 350 -16.44 -10.77 -36.03
N ALA A 351 -16.43 -10.61 -34.70
CA ALA A 351 -17.61 -10.28 -33.91
C ALA A 351 -17.83 -8.75 -33.79
N ASN A 352 -16.76 -7.98 -33.60
CA ASN A 352 -16.75 -6.53 -33.65
C ASN A 352 -15.46 -6.03 -34.33
N PRO A 353 -15.51 -5.54 -35.59
CA PRO A 353 -14.31 -5.12 -36.31
C PRO A 353 -13.53 -3.99 -35.63
N ALA A 354 -14.18 -3.18 -34.80
CA ALA A 354 -13.58 -2.05 -34.07
C ALA A 354 -12.90 -2.47 -32.75
N ALA A 355 -13.01 -3.75 -32.37
CA ALA A 355 -12.66 -4.24 -31.03
C ALA A 355 -11.22 -3.92 -30.62
N VAL A 356 -11.00 -3.62 -29.36
CA VAL A 356 -9.68 -3.56 -28.73
C VAL A 356 -9.64 -4.64 -27.68
N TRP A 357 -8.69 -5.56 -27.80
CA TRP A 357 -8.42 -6.56 -26.78
C TRP A 357 -7.65 -5.90 -25.64
N LEU A 358 -8.25 -5.82 -24.45
CA LEU A 358 -7.55 -5.46 -23.21
C LEU A 358 -7.08 -6.73 -22.50
N MET A 359 -5.79 -6.83 -22.20
CA MET A 359 -5.20 -8.02 -21.58
C MET A 359 -4.45 -7.66 -20.30
N GLN A 360 -4.51 -8.53 -19.29
CA GLN A 360 -3.68 -8.41 -18.10
C GLN A 360 -2.24 -8.87 -18.38
N GLY A 361 -1.27 -8.01 -18.06
CA GLY A 361 0.16 -8.32 -18.10
C GLY A 361 0.65 -9.23 -16.96
N TRP A 362 -0.22 -9.63 -16.03
CA TRP A 362 0.15 -10.42 -14.84
C TRP A 362 0.89 -11.71 -15.16
N LEU A 363 0.50 -12.40 -16.23
CA LEU A 363 1.15 -13.64 -16.67
C LEU A 363 2.66 -13.44 -16.94
N PHE A 364 3.05 -12.25 -17.41
CA PHE A 364 4.46 -11.90 -17.62
C PHE A 364 5.22 -11.75 -16.30
N PHE A 365 4.58 -11.26 -15.24
CA PHE A 365 5.19 -11.21 -13.91
C PHE A 365 5.21 -12.60 -13.26
N ASN A 366 4.05 -13.24 -13.13
CA ASN A 366 3.86 -14.48 -12.36
C ASN A 366 4.72 -15.64 -12.87
N ALA A 367 4.86 -15.76 -14.20
CA ALA A 367 5.67 -16.81 -14.82
C ALA A 367 6.80 -16.21 -15.67
N ALA A 368 7.53 -15.21 -15.13
CA ALA A 368 8.61 -14.50 -15.84
C ALA A 368 9.69 -15.42 -16.44
N GLY A 369 9.99 -16.55 -15.79
CA GLY A 369 10.94 -17.55 -16.33
C GLY A 369 10.44 -18.25 -17.60
N PHE A 370 9.12 -18.44 -17.73
CA PHE A 370 8.49 -18.93 -18.96
C PHE A 370 8.33 -17.79 -19.97
N TRP A 371 7.76 -16.66 -19.56
CA TRP A 371 7.49 -15.48 -20.39
C TRP A 371 8.73 -14.59 -20.55
N ASN A 372 9.73 -15.16 -21.24
CA ASN A 372 10.88 -14.41 -21.75
C ASN A 372 10.46 -13.46 -22.90
N ALA A 373 11.38 -12.57 -23.32
CA ALA A 373 11.12 -11.59 -24.37
C ALA A 373 10.58 -12.23 -25.66
N SER A 374 11.19 -13.33 -26.12
CA SER A 374 10.79 -14.00 -27.37
C SER A 374 9.36 -14.54 -27.32
N ARG A 375 8.94 -15.15 -26.21
CA ARG A 375 7.55 -15.64 -26.03
C ARG A 375 6.55 -14.50 -25.87
N VAL A 376 6.93 -13.43 -25.18
CA VAL A 376 6.12 -12.21 -25.05
C VAL A 376 5.89 -11.61 -26.45
N ASP A 377 6.95 -11.42 -27.23
CA ASP A 377 6.90 -10.90 -28.59
C ASP A 377 6.12 -11.81 -29.54
N ALA A 378 6.23 -13.13 -29.37
CA ALA A 378 5.45 -14.09 -30.15
C ALA A 378 3.96 -13.97 -29.88
N TYR A 379 3.58 -13.98 -28.61
CA TYR A 379 2.18 -13.91 -28.18
C TYR A 379 1.56 -12.56 -28.52
N LEU A 380 2.18 -11.44 -28.13
CA LEU A 380 1.69 -10.10 -28.47
C LEU A 380 1.76 -9.83 -29.98
N GLY A 381 2.75 -10.40 -30.66
CA GLY A 381 2.96 -10.26 -32.11
C GLY A 381 1.93 -10.98 -32.99
N GLY A 382 1.10 -11.87 -32.43
CA GLY A 382 0.03 -12.53 -33.21
C GLY A 382 -1.10 -11.58 -33.61
N VAL A 383 -1.33 -10.51 -32.84
CA VAL A 383 -2.27 -9.43 -33.18
C VAL A 383 -1.61 -8.51 -34.20
N ALA A 384 -2.04 -8.51 -35.46
CA ALA A 384 -1.34 -7.74 -36.50
C ALA A 384 -1.42 -6.22 -36.29
N ASP A 385 -2.59 -5.73 -35.87
CA ASP A 385 -2.81 -4.31 -35.57
C ASP A 385 -2.21 -3.94 -34.21
N ARG A 386 -1.28 -2.99 -34.18
CA ARG A 386 -0.67 -2.47 -32.96
C ARG A 386 -1.68 -1.93 -31.96
N ASN A 387 -2.75 -1.29 -32.46
CA ASN A 387 -3.78 -0.67 -31.65
C ASN A 387 -4.95 -1.61 -31.32
N GLY A 388 -4.93 -2.83 -31.86
CA GLY A 388 -5.92 -3.86 -31.58
C GLY A 388 -5.77 -4.54 -30.21
N LEU A 389 -4.65 -4.33 -29.52
CA LEU A 389 -4.32 -4.93 -28.22
C LEU A 389 -3.74 -3.87 -27.28
N VAL A 390 -4.28 -3.80 -26.05
CA VAL A 390 -3.77 -2.96 -24.97
C VAL A 390 -3.40 -3.85 -23.78
N VAL A 391 -2.21 -3.65 -23.22
CA VAL A 391 -1.73 -4.42 -22.05
C VAL A 391 -1.86 -3.60 -20.77
N LEU A 392 -2.42 -4.19 -19.72
CA LEU A 392 -2.38 -3.64 -18.36
C LEU A 392 -1.10 -4.12 -17.67
N ASP A 393 -0.14 -3.23 -17.43
CA ASP A 393 1.03 -3.55 -16.61
C ASP A 393 0.62 -3.54 -15.14
N LEU A 394 0.14 -4.69 -14.69
CA LEU A 394 -0.80 -4.79 -13.56
C LEU A 394 -0.19 -4.39 -12.21
N PHE A 395 1.15 -4.52 -12.05
CA PHE A 395 1.88 -4.33 -10.80
C PHE A 395 3.08 -3.38 -10.97
N ALA A 396 2.88 -2.29 -11.72
CA ALA A 396 3.96 -1.45 -12.21
C ALA A 396 4.62 -0.57 -11.14
N GLU A 397 3.99 -0.39 -9.97
CA GLU A 397 4.56 0.36 -8.84
C GLU A 397 5.69 -0.38 -8.12
N SER A 398 5.74 -1.71 -8.28
CA SER A 398 6.71 -2.57 -7.58
C SER A 398 7.47 -3.50 -8.51
N ALA A 399 6.84 -3.98 -9.58
CA ALA A 399 7.46 -4.91 -10.53
C ALA A 399 7.00 -4.61 -11.97
N PRO A 400 7.39 -3.46 -12.54
CA PRO A 400 7.01 -3.07 -13.90
C PRO A 400 7.51 -4.09 -14.93
N GLN A 401 6.61 -4.52 -15.83
CA GLN A 401 6.95 -5.44 -16.91
C GLN A 401 7.29 -4.70 -18.21
N TRP A 402 6.86 -3.45 -18.36
CA TRP A 402 7.11 -2.66 -19.57
C TRP A 402 8.61 -2.50 -19.89
N GLU A 403 9.48 -2.38 -18.87
CA GLU A 403 10.93 -2.19 -19.07
C GLU A 403 11.58 -3.40 -19.74
N ARG A 404 11.34 -4.60 -19.20
CA ARG A 404 11.98 -5.83 -19.71
C ARG A 404 11.37 -6.35 -21.01
N THR A 405 10.17 -5.89 -21.36
CA THR A 405 9.42 -6.34 -22.55
C THR A 405 9.54 -5.37 -23.72
N GLY A 406 10.42 -4.35 -23.62
CA GLY A 406 10.56 -3.35 -24.67
C GLY A 406 9.26 -2.58 -24.91
N SER A 407 8.58 -2.20 -23.83
CA SER A 407 7.25 -1.59 -23.86
C SER A 407 6.21 -2.51 -24.52
N PHE A 408 6.17 -3.77 -24.06
CA PHE A 408 5.26 -4.82 -24.55
C PHE A 408 5.30 -5.00 -26.07
N ALA A 409 6.49 -5.20 -26.64
CA ALA A 409 6.67 -5.32 -28.09
C ALA A 409 6.13 -4.11 -28.89
N GLY A 410 6.14 -2.92 -28.28
CA GLY A 410 5.61 -1.68 -28.86
C GLY A 410 4.09 -1.60 -28.89
N ARG A 411 3.38 -2.41 -28.09
CA ARG A 411 1.92 -2.33 -27.93
C ARG A 411 1.53 -1.19 -26.99
N PRO A 412 0.37 -0.56 -27.19
CA PRO A 412 -0.15 0.38 -26.22
C PRO A 412 -0.40 -0.31 -24.86
N TRP A 413 -0.13 0.40 -23.76
CA TRP A 413 -0.24 -0.18 -22.41
C TRP A 413 -0.58 0.85 -21.33
N VAL A 414 -1.10 0.36 -20.21
CA VAL A 414 -1.49 1.19 -19.05
C VAL A 414 -0.62 0.82 -17.86
N TRP A 415 -0.05 1.83 -17.20
CA TRP A 415 0.70 1.66 -15.95
C TRP A 415 -0.30 1.49 -14.80
N CYS A 416 -0.39 0.30 -14.21
CA CYS A 416 -1.35 0.04 -13.15
C CYS A 416 -0.68 -0.13 -11.79
N MET A 417 -1.35 0.36 -10.75
CA MET A 417 -0.98 0.11 -9.35
C MET A 417 -1.84 -1.01 -8.78
N LEU A 418 -1.20 -2.13 -8.44
CA LEU A 418 -1.86 -3.29 -7.84
C LEU A 418 -2.12 -3.07 -6.35
N HIS A 419 -1.10 -2.65 -5.60
CA HIS A 419 -1.13 -2.27 -4.19
C HIS A 419 -1.56 -3.37 -3.19
N SER A 420 -2.78 -3.90 -3.33
CA SER A 420 -3.42 -4.84 -2.41
C SER A 420 -3.73 -6.18 -3.09
N PHE A 421 -3.35 -7.25 -2.39
CA PHE A 421 -3.64 -8.65 -2.74
C PHE A 421 -4.63 -9.24 -1.73
N GLY A 422 -5.63 -9.97 -2.20
CA GLY A 422 -6.70 -10.56 -1.40
C GLY A 422 -7.58 -9.54 -0.65
N GLY A 423 -7.36 -8.23 -0.86
CA GLY A 423 -7.93 -7.17 -0.04
C GLY A 423 -7.47 -7.20 1.42
N ASN A 424 -6.24 -7.68 1.65
CA ASN A 424 -5.60 -7.67 2.97
C ASN A 424 -5.50 -6.24 3.52
N MET A 425 -5.76 -6.10 4.82
CA MET A 425 -5.89 -4.80 5.48
C MET A 425 -4.64 -4.43 6.27
N ASN A 426 -3.77 -3.63 5.67
CA ASN A 426 -2.58 -3.05 6.28
C ASN A 426 -2.36 -1.62 5.76
N LEU A 427 -1.90 -0.71 6.61
CA LEU A 427 -1.56 0.65 6.15
C LEU A 427 -0.29 0.59 5.31
N TYR A 428 -0.41 0.85 4.01
CA TYR A 428 0.67 0.64 3.05
C TYR A 428 0.55 1.58 1.85
N GLY A 429 1.70 1.96 1.31
CA GLY A 429 1.81 2.65 0.03
C GLY A 429 3.27 2.74 -0.41
N ARG A 430 3.49 3.06 -1.69
CA ARG A 430 4.81 3.40 -2.25
C ARG A 430 4.73 4.79 -2.87
N ALA A 431 4.38 5.81 -2.08
CA ALA A 431 4.05 7.15 -2.58
C ALA A 431 5.09 7.73 -3.55
N THR A 432 6.38 7.58 -3.24
CA THR A 432 7.47 8.04 -4.11
C THR A 432 7.52 7.28 -5.45
N ALA A 433 7.31 5.96 -5.43
CA ALA A 433 7.23 5.15 -6.65
C ALA A 433 6.00 5.51 -7.49
N VAL A 434 4.86 5.79 -6.83
CA VAL A 434 3.59 6.17 -7.48
C VAL A 434 3.69 7.51 -8.20
N VAL A 435 4.43 8.49 -7.67
CA VAL A 435 4.61 9.78 -8.36
C VAL A 435 5.73 9.77 -9.40
N SER A 436 6.78 8.96 -9.18
CA SER A 436 7.95 8.92 -10.08
C SER A 436 7.76 7.95 -11.25
N GLY A 437 7.12 6.80 -11.01
CA GLY A 437 6.97 5.71 -11.98
C GLY A 437 6.23 6.11 -13.25
N PRO A 438 4.98 6.62 -13.17
CA PRO A 438 4.24 7.10 -14.33
C PRO A 438 4.96 8.22 -15.09
N ALA A 439 5.64 9.13 -14.38
CA ALA A 439 6.40 10.22 -15.00
C ALA A 439 7.61 9.70 -15.79
N ALA A 440 8.34 8.72 -15.24
CA ALA A 440 9.47 8.07 -15.90
C ALA A 440 9.03 7.24 -17.11
N ALA A 441 7.97 6.44 -16.95
CA ALA A 441 7.37 5.65 -18.02
C ALA A 441 6.93 6.51 -19.19
N ARG A 442 6.22 7.63 -18.93
CA ARG A 442 5.77 8.57 -19.96
C ARG A 442 6.94 9.24 -20.68
N SER A 443 8.03 9.52 -19.98
CA SER A 443 9.21 10.13 -20.59
C SER A 443 9.98 9.15 -21.48
N SER A 444 10.00 7.86 -21.11
CA SER A 444 10.78 6.82 -21.80
C SER A 444 10.01 6.10 -22.90
N SER A 445 8.68 6.09 -22.83
CA SER A 445 7.79 5.31 -23.72
C SER A 445 6.52 6.09 -24.11
N SER A 446 6.67 7.40 -24.32
CA SER A 446 5.56 8.32 -24.64
C SER A 446 4.70 7.86 -25.83
N ALA A 447 5.26 7.09 -26.77
CA ALA A 447 4.55 6.60 -27.94
C ALA A 447 3.59 5.43 -27.66
N THR A 448 3.74 4.72 -26.53
CA THR A 448 2.99 3.47 -26.24
C THR A 448 2.32 3.47 -24.87
N MET A 449 2.77 4.27 -23.90
CA MET A 449 2.07 4.40 -22.63
C MET A 449 0.77 5.21 -22.81
N LEU A 450 -0.38 4.53 -22.72
CA LEU A 450 -1.71 5.13 -22.87
C LEU A 450 -2.27 5.73 -21.59
N GLY A 451 -1.83 5.29 -20.42
CA GLY A 451 -2.58 5.60 -19.22
C GLY A 451 -1.94 5.21 -17.92
N VAL A 452 -2.60 5.64 -16.85
CA VAL A 452 -2.40 5.13 -15.50
C VAL A 452 -3.69 4.43 -15.03
N GLY A 453 -3.60 3.54 -14.06
CA GLY A 453 -4.80 2.91 -13.54
C GLY A 453 -4.64 2.22 -12.20
N LEU A 454 -5.79 1.90 -11.60
CA LEU A 454 -5.87 1.13 -10.37
C LEU A 454 -6.27 -0.31 -10.70
N SER A 455 -5.51 -1.27 -10.17
CA SER A 455 -5.77 -2.70 -10.35
C SER A 455 -5.81 -3.49 -9.04
N PRO A 456 -6.25 -2.96 -7.87
CA PRO A 456 -6.18 -3.70 -6.62
C PRO A 456 -7.09 -4.93 -6.60
N GLU A 457 -6.59 -6.04 -6.08
CA GLU A 457 -7.40 -7.26 -5.96
C GLU A 457 -8.59 -7.05 -5.04
N GLY A 458 -8.45 -6.20 -4.02
CA GLY A 458 -9.55 -5.82 -3.15
C GLY A 458 -9.29 -4.45 -2.52
N TYR A 459 -10.36 -3.68 -2.39
CA TYR A 459 -10.29 -2.38 -1.73
C TYR A 459 -10.41 -2.55 -0.22
N GLY A 460 -9.27 -2.60 0.46
CA GLY A 460 -9.16 -2.84 1.91
C GLY A 460 -8.79 -1.60 2.76
N GLY A 461 -8.96 -0.40 2.21
CA GLY A 461 -8.48 0.86 2.78
C GLY A 461 -7.40 1.52 1.91
N ASN A 462 -6.62 2.45 2.51
CA ASN A 462 -5.52 3.19 1.86
C ASN A 462 -5.93 4.09 0.68
N GLU A 463 -7.16 4.62 0.70
CA GLU A 463 -7.73 5.48 -0.36
C GLU A 463 -6.80 6.63 -0.79
N VAL A 464 -6.03 7.17 0.14
CA VAL A 464 -5.03 8.22 -0.11
C VAL A 464 -4.03 7.87 -1.21
N ILE A 465 -3.64 6.59 -1.34
CA ILE A 465 -2.68 6.17 -2.37
C ILE A 465 -3.35 5.98 -3.73
N TYR A 466 -4.63 5.58 -3.76
CA TYR A 466 -5.41 5.55 -4.99
C TYR A 466 -5.62 6.96 -5.55
N ASP A 467 -5.98 7.90 -4.68
CA ASP A 467 -6.13 9.32 -5.03
C ASP A 467 -4.81 9.92 -5.53
N LEU A 468 -3.67 9.58 -4.89
CA LEU A 468 -2.35 10.04 -5.31
C LEU A 468 -2.02 9.66 -6.75
N LEU A 469 -2.26 8.39 -7.14
CA LEU A 469 -2.02 7.93 -8.50
C LEU A 469 -2.97 8.61 -9.50
N LEU A 470 -4.25 8.67 -9.20
CA LEU A 470 -5.24 9.26 -10.13
C LEU A 470 -4.99 10.76 -10.35
N ASP A 471 -4.48 11.47 -9.34
CA ASP A 471 -4.06 12.86 -9.51
C ASP A 471 -2.84 13.00 -10.44
N GLN A 472 -1.95 12.00 -10.53
CA GLN A 472 -0.82 12.01 -11.49
C GLN A 472 -1.28 12.03 -12.96
N ALA A 473 -2.51 11.59 -13.23
CA ALA A 473 -3.09 11.68 -14.56
C ALA A 473 -3.41 13.11 -15.00
N TRP A 474 -3.44 14.08 -14.07
CA TRP A 474 -3.82 15.47 -14.32
C TRP A 474 -2.72 16.48 -14.00
N ALA A 475 -1.87 16.19 -13.02
CA ALA A 475 -0.74 17.03 -12.65
C ALA A 475 0.41 16.15 -12.12
N THR A 476 1.64 16.42 -12.57
CA THR A 476 2.82 15.71 -12.07
C THR A 476 3.22 16.25 -10.71
N THR A 477 3.18 15.40 -9.69
CA THR A 477 3.71 15.68 -8.34
C THR A 477 5.16 15.21 -8.26
N LYS A 478 6.06 16.04 -7.75
CA LYS A 478 7.45 15.61 -7.47
C LYS A 478 7.54 14.94 -6.10
N PRO A 479 8.48 14.01 -5.86
CA PRO A 479 8.69 13.43 -4.53
C PRO A 479 8.87 14.47 -3.42
N SER A 480 9.54 15.60 -3.71
CA SER A 480 9.71 16.71 -2.76
C SER A 480 8.40 17.40 -2.35
N GLU A 481 7.33 17.23 -3.12
CA GLU A 481 6.02 17.87 -2.91
C GLU A 481 5.03 16.95 -2.17
N LEU A 482 5.38 15.67 -1.98
CA LEU A 482 4.54 14.69 -1.28
C LEU A 482 4.05 15.19 0.09
N PRO A 483 4.88 15.79 0.97
CA PRO A 483 4.40 16.28 2.26
C PRO A 483 3.30 17.35 2.12
N ALA A 484 3.38 18.21 1.11
CA ALA A 484 2.35 19.22 0.85
C ALA A 484 1.08 18.59 0.26
N TRP A 485 1.25 17.60 -0.62
CA TRP A 485 0.12 16.86 -1.20
C TRP A 485 -0.69 16.13 -0.12
N PHE A 486 -0.03 15.41 0.80
CA PHE A 486 -0.71 14.73 1.92
C PHE A 486 -1.42 15.70 2.86
N SER A 487 -0.83 16.87 3.14
CA SER A 487 -1.49 17.92 3.92
C SER A 487 -2.76 18.43 3.24
N ARG A 488 -2.69 18.75 1.93
CA ARG A 488 -3.85 19.20 1.15
C ARG A 488 -4.95 18.13 1.07
N TRP A 489 -4.57 16.87 0.91
CA TRP A 489 -5.51 15.76 0.90
C TRP A 489 -6.25 15.64 2.24
N ALA A 490 -5.54 15.76 3.37
CA ALA A 490 -6.15 15.77 4.70
C ALA A 490 -7.07 16.99 4.93
N GLU A 491 -6.70 18.17 4.42
CA GLU A 491 -7.53 19.37 4.47
C GLU A 491 -8.88 19.17 3.79
N LEU A 492 -8.88 18.61 2.58
CA LEU A 492 -10.11 18.30 1.86
C LEU A 492 -10.91 17.19 2.55
N ARG A 493 -10.23 16.15 3.05
CA ARG A 493 -10.86 15.01 3.73
C ARG A 493 -11.59 15.37 5.01
N TYR A 494 -11.06 16.33 5.77
CA TYR A 494 -11.66 16.77 7.03
C TYR A 494 -12.37 18.12 6.92
N ALA A 495 -12.68 18.56 5.69
CA ALA A 495 -13.38 19.80 5.41
C ALA A 495 -12.75 21.03 6.11
N GLY A 496 -11.42 21.12 6.04
CA GLY A 496 -10.61 22.19 6.63
C GLY A 496 -10.39 22.08 8.15
N LEU A 497 -10.98 21.09 8.84
CA LEU A 497 -10.78 20.88 10.28
C LEU A 497 -9.44 20.17 10.55
N VAL A 498 -8.32 20.79 10.20
CA VAL A 498 -6.99 20.16 10.32
C VAL A 498 -6.11 21.00 11.25
N PRO A 499 -6.15 20.79 12.58
CA PRO A 499 -5.23 21.45 13.48
C PRO A 499 -3.79 20.96 13.23
N VAL A 500 -2.80 21.73 13.67
CA VAL A 500 -1.36 21.46 13.41
C VAL A 500 -0.95 20.02 13.74
N PRO A 501 -1.38 19.40 14.86
CA PRO A 501 -1.03 18.01 15.14
C PRO A 501 -1.54 17.03 14.06
N LEU A 502 -2.71 17.28 13.48
CA LEU A 502 -3.28 16.42 12.44
C LEU A 502 -2.56 16.59 11.10
N THR A 503 -2.16 17.81 10.75
CA THR A 503 -1.31 18.08 9.58
C THR A 503 0.02 17.34 9.70
N GLU A 504 0.65 17.41 10.87
CA GLU A 504 1.90 16.70 11.15
C GLU A 504 1.71 15.17 11.11
N ALA A 505 0.60 14.66 11.63
CA ALA A 505 0.27 13.23 11.57
C ALA A 505 0.21 12.72 10.11
N TRP A 506 -0.45 13.46 9.22
CA TRP A 506 -0.55 13.08 7.81
C TRP A 506 0.75 13.23 7.04
N ARG A 507 1.59 14.23 7.36
CA ARG A 507 2.95 14.33 6.82
C ARG A 507 3.80 13.14 7.24
N LEU A 508 3.72 12.72 8.50
CA LEU A 508 4.44 11.55 9.01
C LEU A 508 3.94 10.25 8.37
N LEU A 509 2.62 10.08 8.22
CA LEU A 509 2.04 8.95 7.50
C LEU A 509 2.57 8.88 6.07
N GLY A 510 2.53 10.00 5.35
CA GLY A 510 3.04 10.11 3.97
C GLY A 510 4.53 9.80 3.85
N ALA A 511 5.35 10.28 4.78
CA ALA A 511 6.81 10.09 4.76
C ALA A 511 7.30 8.74 5.32
N SER A 512 6.40 7.89 5.84
CA SER A 512 6.79 6.60 6.43
C SER A 512 5.83 5.47 6.04
N VAL A 513 4.66 5.42 6.67
CA VAL A 513 3.69 4.30 6.53
C VAL A 513 3.20 4.14 5.09
N TYR A 514 3.01 5.24 4.38
CA TYR A 514 2.54 5.27 2.99
C TYR A 514 3.67 5.36 1.94
N ASP A 515 4.93 5.29 2.36
CA ASP A 515 6.07 5.35 1.45
C ASP A 515 7.11 4.27 1.77
N CYS A 516 6.73 3.03 1.46
CA CYS A 516 7.63 1.89 1.53
C CYS A 516 8.72 1.99 0.46
N GLN A 517 9.98 2.08 0.91
CA GLN A 517 11.17 2.11 0.06
C GLN A 517 11.88 0.74 -0.04
N ASP A 518 11.37 -0.29 0.64
CA ASP A 518 11.96 -1.63 0.63
C ASP A 518 11.32 -2.48 -0.48
N ASP A 519 12.08 -2.78 -1.53
CA ASP A 519 11.61 -3.59 -2.67
C ASP A 519 11.26 -5.03 -2.28
N ARG A 520 11.75 -5.50 -1.12
CA ARG A 520 11.38 -6.82 -0.58
C ARG A 520 9.96 -6.83 -0.03
N ILE A 521 9.31 -5.67 0.12
CA ILE A 521 7.92 -5.55 0.59
C ILE A 521 7.11 -4.84 -0.51
N PRO A 522 6.79 -5.56 -1.60
CA PRO A 522 6.25 -4.94 -2.81
C PRO A 522 4.75 -4.61 -2.74
N ASN A 523 4.04 -5.02 -1.69
CA ASN A 523 2.60 -4.82 -1.55
C ASN A 523 2.14 -4.72 -0.10
N ALA A 524 0.86 -4.38 0.07
CA ALA A 524 0.22 -4.38 1.38
C ALA A 524 0.31 -5.76 2.04
N GLY A 525 0.89 -5.79 3.25
CA GLY A 525 1.06 -7.01 4.02
C GLY A 525 -0.21 -7.47 4.74
N VAL A 526 -0.02 -8.46 5.61
CA VAL A 526 -1.08 -9.05 6.43
C VAL A 526 -0.70 -9.02 7.91
N GLY A 527 -1.68 -8.84 8.81
CA GLY A 527 -1.42 -8.90 10.24
C GLY A 527 -1.11 -10.34 10.67
N VAL A 528 -0.06 -10.56 11.47
CA VAL A 528 0.34 -11.91 11.93
C VAL A 528 -0.81 -12.65 12.62
N TYR A 529 -1.65 -11.94 13.38
CA TYR A 529 -2.81 -12.53 14.04
C TYR A 529 -3.87 -13.10 13.10
N GLN A 530 -3.89 -12.65 11.85
CA GLN A 530 -4.85 -13.08 10.84
C GLN A 530 -4.43 -14.37 10.16
N LEU A 531 -3.16 -14.78 10.32
CA LEU A 531 -2.63 -16.01 9.78
C LEU A 531 -2.89 -17.18 10.73
N SER A 532 -3.01 -18.39 10.19
CA SER A 532 -3.02 -19.62 10.99
C SER A 532 -1.81 -19.65 11.94
N PRO A 533 -2.00 -19.88 13.25
CA PRO A 533 -0.91 -19.96 14.22
C PRO A 533 0.11 -21.05 13.84
N ARG A 534 1.39 -20.75 14.02
CA ARG A 534 2.52 -21.66 13.77
C ARG A 534 3.60 -21.49 14.83
N LEU A 535 4.44 -22.51 15.02
CA LEU A 535 5.60 -22.47 15.91
C LEU A 535 6.76 -21.65 15.32
N SER A 536 6.78 -21.46 14.00
CA SER A 536 7.81 -20.69 13.30
C SER A 536 7.29 -20.17 11.95
N GLY A 537 8.06 -19.30 11.31
CA GLY A 537 7.83 -18.87 9.93
C GLY A 537 6.68 -17.89 9.73
N LEU A 538 6.12 -17.26 10.78
CA LEU A 538 5.10 -16.21 10.67
C LEU A 538 5.69 -14.80 10.56
N LEU A 539 6.89 -14.59 11.12
CA LEU A 539 7.52 -13.28 11.20
C LEU A 539 8.49 -13.07 10.03
N ASN A 540 8.78 -11.80 9.74
CA ASN A 540 9.78 -11.38 8.76
C ASN A 540 9.55 -11.94 7.34
N ARG A 541 8.29 -12.19 6.97
CA ARG A 541 7.94 -12.57 5.59
C ARG A 541 8.08 -11.37 4.68
N THR A 542 8.71 -11.59 3.54
CA THR A 542 8.94 -10.63 2.45
C THR A 542 8.49 -11.27 1.13
N GLY A 543 8.51 -10.51 0.05
CA GLY A 543 7.94 -10.90 -1.25
C GLY A 543 6.45 -10.61 -1.34
N HIS A 544 5.86 -10.92 -2.49
CA HIS A 544 4.43 -10.70 -2.73
C HIS A 544 3.54 -11.83 -2.22
N TRP A 545 4.05 -13.07 -2.31
CA TRP A 545 3.37 -14.28 -1.83
C TRP A 545 4.37 -15.28 -1.21
N PRO A 546 4.09 -15.85 -0.02
CA PRO A 546 3.02 -15.51 0.92
C PRO A 546 3.04 -14.04 1.34
N ALA A 547 1.88 -13.48 1.69
CA ALA A 547 1.77 -12.06 2.02
C ALA A 547 2.80 -11.61 3.08
N PRO A 548 3.44 -10.44 2.89
CA PRO A 548 4.51 -10.00 3.78
C PRO A 548 3.95 -9.67 5.17
N THR A 549 4.72 -10.02 6.21
CA THR A 549 4.41 -9.74 7.63
C THR A 549 5.44 -8.82 8.28
N THR A 550 6.52 -8.51 7.56
CA THR A 550 7.56 -7.58 8.00
C THR A 550 6.99 -6.15 8.05
N PRO A 551 7.09 -5.43 9.18
CA PRO A 551 6.78 -4.00 9.20
C PRO A 551 7.74 -3.22 8.29
N HIS A 552 7.23 -2.48 7.31
CA HIS A 552 8.04 -1.69 6.36
C HIS A 552 8.43 -0.30 6.88
N TYR A 553 8.03 0.05 8.10
CA TYR A 553 8.33 1.31 8.75
C TYR A 553 8.63 1.08 10.23
N ASN A 554 9.31 2.04 10.88
CA ASN A 554 9.54 1.99 12.32
C ASN A 554 8.20 2.12 13.08
N PRO A 555 7.78 1.12 13.88
CA PRO A 555 6.50 1.16 14.61
C PRO A 555 6.33 2.37 15.55
N GLN A 556 7.42 2.99 16.00
CA GLN A 556 7.37 4.22 16.82
C GLN A 556 6.80 5.41 16.05
N GLN A 557 6.97 5.46 14.71
CA GLN A 557 6.39 6.52 13.89
C GLN A 557 4.86 6.45 13.91
N LEU A 558 4.28 5.25 13.76
CA LEU A 558 2.83 5.09 13.84
C LEU A 558 2.29 5.40 15.25
N ARG A 559 3.04 5.07 16.31
CA ARG A 559 2.69 5.49 17.68
C ARG A 559 2.67 7.01 17.82
N ARG A 560 3.63 7.71 17.20
CA ARG A 560 3.65 9.17 17.16
C ARG A 560 2.47 9.74 16.38
N VAL A 561 2.15 9.18 15.21
CA VAL A 561 0.96 9.54 14.42
C VAL A 561 -0.30 9.41 15.26
N TRP A 562 -0.49 8.28 15.94
CA TRP A 562 -1.66 8.05 16.79
C TRP A 562 -1.77 9.12 17.91
N ARG A 563 -0.66 9.42 18.60
CA ARG A 563 -0.62 10.47 19.64
C ARG A 563 -0.97 11.86 19.07
N LEU A 564 -0.49 12.18 17.87
CA LEU A 564 -0.79 13.44 17.19
C LEU A 564 -2.27 13.54 16.81
N MET A 565 -2.88 12.46 16.30
CA MET A 565 -4.30 12.46 15.99
C MET A 565 -5.18 12.55 17.25
N VAL A 566 -4.78 11.93 18.36
CA VAL A 566 -5.44 12.10 19.67
C VAL A 566 -5.29 13.54 20.17
N ALA A 567 -4.11 14.15 20.05
CA ALA A 567 -3.89 15.54 20.41
C ALA A 567 -4.76 16.49 19.57
N ALA A 568 -4.85 16.26 18.27
CA ALA A 568 -5.75 16.98 17.36
C ALA A 568 -7.21 16.86 17.81
N ALA A 569 -7.66 15.66 18.15
CA ALA A 569 -9.03 15.43 18.62
C ALA A 569 -9.31 16.08 19.99
N ARG A 570 -8.30 16.21 20.86
CA ARG A 570 -8.39 16.94 22.13
C ARG A 570 -8.48 18.45 21.90
N GLU A 571 -7.69 18.99 20.97
CA GLU A 571 -7.69 20.40 20.59
C GLU A 571 -8.99 20.80 19.88
N LYS A 572 -9.46 19.95 18.96
CA LYS A 572 -10.67 20.16 18.14
C LYS A 572 -11.62 18.95 18.26
N PRO A 573 -12.46 18.88 19.31
CA PRO A 573 -13.40 17.77 19.50
C PRO A 573 -14.41 17.56 18.38
N SER A 574 -14.65 18.58 17.54
CA SER A 574 -15.50 18.47 16.34
C SER A 574 -14.95 17.51 15.29
N LEU A 575 -13.66 17.15 15.34
CA LEU A 575 -13.10 16.10 14.47
C LEU A 575 -13.88 14.79 14.57
N TRP A 576 -14.40 14.44 15.74
CA TRP A 576 -15.18 13.22 15.91
C TRP A 576 -16.56 13.23 15.25
N THR A 577 -17.05 14.39 14.80
CA THR A 577 -18.26 14.44 13.96
C THR A 577 -17.94 14.06 12.52
N GLN A 578 -16.67 14.17 12.10
CA GLN A 578 -16.25 13.81 10.75
C GLN A 578 -16.19 12.29 10.58
N PRO A 579 -16.95 11.70 9.63
CA PRO A 579 -16.87 10.28 9.32
C PRO A 579 -15.46 9.84 8.91
N ALA A 580 -14.79 10.64 8.08
CA ALA A 580 -13.43 10.38 7.63
C ALA A 580 -12.42 10.26 8.78
N PHE A 581 -12.45 11.20 9.74
CA PHE A 581 -11.54 11.15 10.90
C PHE A 581 -11.79 9.92 11.78
N ARG A 582 -13.06 9.51 11.95
CA ARG A 582 -13.40 8.29 12.70
C ARG A 582 -12.84 7.04 12.02
N LEU A 583 -13.00 6.93 10.71
CA LEU A 583 -12.42 5.83 9.93
C LEU A 583 -10.90 5.79 10.06
N ASP A 584 -10.24 6.93 9.83
CA ASP A 584 -8.77 7.00 9.84
C ASP A 584 -8.20 6.71 11.25
N MET A 585 -8.88 7.15 12.32
CA MET A 585 -8.50 6.78 13.69
C MET A 585 -8.68 5.29 13.98
N VAL A 586 -9.73 4.66 13.46
CA VAL A 586 -9.91 3.20 13.55
C VAL A 586 -8.77 2.49 12.84
N ASP A 587 -8.40 2.93 11.64
CA ASP A 587 -7.33 2.29 10.87
C ASP A 587 -5.95 2.43 11.49
N VAL A 588 -5.58 3.62 11.96
CA VAL A 588 -4.31 3.85 12.66
C VAL A 588 -4.24 3.04 13.95
N THR A 589 -5.33 2.99 14.73
CA THR A 589 -5.37 2.22 15.98
C THR A 589 -5.31 0.72 15.70
N ARG A 590 -6.07 0.23 14.72
CA ARG A 590 -6.06 -1.17 14.26
C ARG A 590 -4.66 -1.59 13.82
N GLN A 591 -3.97 -0.75 13.05
CA GLN A 591 -2.61 -1.03 12.61
C GLN A 591 -1.61 -1.05 13.77
N LEU A 592 -1.75 -0.15 14.75
CA LEU A 592 -0.90 -0.12 15.94
C LEU A 592 -1.05 -1.41 16.76
N LEU A 593 -2.28 -1.89 16.96
CA LEU A 593 -2.56 -3.16 17.64
C LEU A 593 -2.05 -4.36 16.82
N SER A 594 -2.19 -4.32 15.48
CA SER A 594 -1.62 -5.35 14.60
C SER A 594 -0.10 -5.46 14.75
N ASN A 595 0.61 -4.33 14.79
CA ASN A 595 2.06 -4.30 15.01
C ASN A 595 2.42 -4.83 16.41
N ALA A 596 1.63 -4.47 17.43
CA ALA A 596 1.85 -4.91 18.81
C ALA A 596 1.65 -6.41 19.02
N PHE A 597 0.95 -7.09 18.10
CA PHE A 597 0.79 -8.56 18.12
C PHE A 597 2.11 -9.28 17.88
N ILE A 598 2.99 -8.72 17.04
CA ILE A 598 4.29 -9.33 16.70
C ILE A 598 5.11 -9.58 17.95
N GLY A 599 5.32 -8.55 18.78
CA GLY A 599 6.11 -8.69 20.01
C GLY A 599 5.49 -9.64 21.04
N ARG A 600 4.15 -9.72 21.11
CA ARG A 600 3.45 -10.67 22.00
C ARG A 600 3.63 -12.11 21.55
N TYR A 601 3.56 -12.34 20.24
CA TYR A 601 3.84 -13.65 19.67
C TYR A 601 5.30 -14.05 19.89
N GLU A 602 6.26 -13.14 19.71
CA GLU A 602 7.67 -13.41 20.00
C GLU A 602 7.91 -13.77 21.47
N ALA A 603 7.31 -13.03 22.40
CA ALA A 603 7.39 -13.29 23.84
C ALA A 603 6.78 -14.65 24.21
N LEU A 604 5.60 -14.98 23.67
CA LEU A 604 4.96 -16.29 23.87
C LEU A 604 5.87 -17.42 23.36
N MET A 605 6.44 -17.27 22.17
CA MET A 605 7.31 -18.28 21.57
C MET A 605 8.64 -18.41 22.32
N ALA A 606 9.17 -17.33 22.90
CA ALA A 606 10.35 -17.37 23.75
C ALA A 606 10.07 -18.15 25.05
N ALA A 607 8.99 -17.81 25.77
CA ALA A 607 8.58 -18.53 26.97
C ALA A 607 8.35 -20.03 26.70
N PHE A 608 7.74 -20.37 25.56
CA PHE A 608 7.54 -21.76 25.16
C PHE A 608 8.86 -22.51 24.90
N ARG A 609 9.82 -21.88 24.21
CA ARG A 609 11.15 -22.48 23.99
C ARG A 609 11.88 -22.72 25.30
N ASP A 610 11.82 -21.77 26.23
CA ASP A 610 12.45 -21.88 27.54
C ASP A 610 11.82 -23.00 28.37
N ALA A 611 10.48 -23.12 28.36
CA ALA A 611 9.76 -24.23 28.99
C ALA A 611 10.18 -25.60 28.42
N MET A 612 10.34 -25.70 27.10
CA MET A 612 10.79 -26.93 26.43
C MET A 612 12.25 -27.30 26.77
N ILE A 613 13.14 -26.32 26.91
CA ILE A 613 14.53 -26.55 27.33
C ILE A 613 14.57 -27.03 28.79
N LYS A 614 13.83 -26.38 29.68
CA LYS A 614 13.73 -26.76 31.10
C LYS A 614 13.19 -28.19 31.25
N ASN A 615 12.12 -28.56 30.53
CA ASN A 615 11.58 -29.92 30.55
C ASN A 615 12.55 -30.98 29.99
N LYS A 616 13.36 -30.66 28.97
CA LYS A 616 14.43 -31.56 28.49
C LYS A 616 15.54 -31.76 29.50
N SER A 617 15.90 -30.73 30.28
CA SER A 617 16.93 -30.85 31.34
C SER A 617 16.46 -31.68 32.55
N ILE A 618 15.15 -31.78 32.79
CA ILE A 618 14.55 -32.59 33.86
C ILE A 618 14.39 -34.05 33.41
N SER A 619 14.16 -34.31 32.13
CA SER A 619 13.98 -35.66 31.56
C SER A 619 15.27 -36.51 31.50
N THR A 620 16.45 -35.96 31.77
CA THR A 620 17.70 -36.73 31.88
C THR A 620 17.90 -37.41 33.24
N SER A 621 16.93 -37.34 34.15
CA SER A 621 17.02 -37.98 35.47
C SER A 621 15.66 -38.50 35.99
N ALA A 622 15.06 -39.52 35.36
CA ALA A 622 14.18 -40.52 36.01
C ALA A 622 13.54 -41.48 34.99
N PRO A 623 13.17 -42.73 35.39
CA PRO A 623 12.54 -43.71 34.50
C PRO A 623 11.03 -43.48 34.29
N VAL A 624 10.57 -43.86 33.11
CA VAL A 624 9.22 -43.73 32.55
C VAL A 624 8.19 -44.62 33.25
N PRO A 625 6.96 -44.14 33.52
CA PRO A 625 5.77 -44.99 33.55
C PRO A 625 4.80 -44.69 32.39
N THR A 626 4.21 -45.77 31.88
CA THR A 626 3.26 -45.89 30.75
C THR A 626 1.93 -45.16 30.92
N PRO A 627 1.32 -44.59 29.86
CA PRO A 627 -0.01 -43.99 29.92
C PRO A 627 -1.15 -44.95 29.54
N THR A 628 -2.25 -44.90 30.30
CA THR A 628 -3.57 -45.47 29.97
C THR A 628 -4.50 -44.38 29.42
N PRO A 629 -5.36 -44.65 28.41
CA PRO A 629 -6.27 -43.66 27.85
C PRO A 629 -7.69 -43.80 28.44
N THR A 630 -8.31 -42.69 28.81
CA THR A 630 -9.77 -42.61 29.02
C THR A 630 -10.32 -41.31 28.43
N PRO A 631 -11.37 -41.34 27.60
CA PRO A 631 -12.00 -40.15 27.04
C PRO A 631 -13.17 -39.65 27.91
N ALA A 632 -13.34 -38.34 28.04
CA ALA A 632 -14.54 -37.72 28.62
C ALA A 632 -14.95 -36.45 27.82
N PRO A 633 -16.25 -36.08 27.81
CA PRO A 633 -16.87 -35.32 26.73
C PRO A 633 -16.90 -33.80 26.95
N ILE A 634 -17.02 -33.08 25.83
CA ILE A 634 -17.01 -31.62 25.69
C ILE A 634 -18.38 -31.04 26.11
N LEU A 635 -18.36 -30.08 27.04
CA LEU A 635 -19.49 -29.21 27.39
C LEU A 635 -19.05 -27.74 27.38
N PHE A 636 -19.67 -26.95 26.51
CA PHE A 636 -19.51 -25.50 26.39
C PHE A 636 -19.84 -24.78 27.71
N LEU A 637 -18.90 -23.99 28.26
CA LEU A 637 -19.19 -23.06 29.35
C LEU A 637 -18.55 -21.67 29.15
N ARG A 638 -19.32 -20.68 29.60
CA ARG A 638 -19.15 -19.22 29.56
C ARG A 638 -17.82 -18.69 30.13
N PRO A 639 -17.40 -17.47 29.76
CA PRO A 639 -16.17 -16.87 30.28
C PRO A 639 -16.31 -16.55 31.77
N ARG A 640 -15.44 -17.13 32.59
CA ARG A 640 -15.15 -16.67 33.96
C ARG A 640 -13.79 -16.01 33.97
N SER A 641 -13.75 -14.76 34.41
CA SER A 641 -12.55 -14.02 34.79
C SER A 641 -11.97 -14.60 36.09
N TYR A 642 -10.70 -14.99 36.09
CA TYR A 642 -9.93 -15.28 37.30
C TYR A 642 -8.64 -14.45 37.31
N PRO A 643 -8.27 -13.84 38.45
CA PRO A 643 -6.95 -13.25 38.63
C PRO A 643 -5.95 -14.35 38.98
N TYR A 644 -4.85 -14.47 38.24
CA TYR A 644 -3.78 -15.42 38.54
C TYR A 644 -2.66 -14.74 39.34
N PRO A 645 -2.23 -15.31 40.48
CA PRO A 645 -1.03 -14.88 41.17
C PRO A 645 0.23 -15.42 40.48
N TYR A 646 1.31 -14.65 40.55
CA TYR A 646 2.64 -14.92 39.98
C TYR A 646 3.09 -16.37 40.27
N SER A 647 3.32 -17.15 39.21
CA SER A 647 3.72 -18.56 39.28
C SER A 647 5.11 -18.74 38.63
N SER A 648 6.03 -19.38 39.34
CA SER A 648 7.37 -19.75 38.88
C SER A 648 7.42 -21.02 38.00
N ASP A 649 6.26 -21.57 37.61
CA ASP A 649 6.13 -22.70 36.69
C ASP A 649 6.27 -22.24 35.21
N PRO A 650 7.18 -22.83 34.41
CA PRO A 650 7.28 -22.57 32.97
C PRO A 650 5.98 -22.75 32.19
N SER A 651 5.07 -23.61 32.66
CA SER A 651 3.73 -23.75 32.06
C SER A 651 2.83 -22.53 32.33
N GLY A 652 3.03 -21.87 33.48
CA GLY A 652 2.33 -20.66 33.89
C GLY A 652 2.74 -19.44 33.07
N GLU A 653 4.04 -19.28 32.78
CA GLU A 653 4.51 -18.15 31.95
C GLU A 653 3.98 -18.24 30.50
N VAL A 654 3.96 -19.44 29.91
CA VAL A 654 3.37 -19.66 28.57
C VAL A 654 1.88 -19.31 28.57
N ALA A 655 1.14 -19.70 29.62
CA ALA A 655 -0.27 -19.38 29.77
C ALA A 655 -0.52 -17.87 29.91
N GLU A 656 0.32 -17.17 30.68
CA GLU A 656 0.21 -15.72 30.90
C GLU A 656 0.49 -14.92 29.62
N ARG A 657 1.59 -15.23 28.91
CA ARG A 657 1.92 -14.61 27.61
C ARG A 657 0.84 -14.91 26.56
N GLY A 658 0.29 -16.12 26.59
CA GLY A 658 -0.83 -16.51 25.74
C GLY A 658 -2.10 -15.70 26.04
N ALA A 659 -2.44 -15.49 27.31
CA ALA A 659 -3.57 -14.68 27.71
C ALA A 659 -3.42 -13.19 27.29
N ASP A 660 -2.22 -12.62 27.39
CA ASP A 660 -1.95 -11.25 26.92
C ASP A 660 -2.11 -11.11 25.40
N LEU A 661 -1.66 -12.11 24.64
CA LEU A 661 -1.87 -12.19 23.20
C LEU A 661 -3.36 -12.26 22.84
N LEU A 662 -4.15 -13.06 23.55
CA LEU A 662 -5.60 -13.20 23.31
C LEU A 662 -6.38 -11.92 23.67
N ARG A 663 -6.01 -11.23 24.76
CA ARG A 663 -6.57 -9.91 25.12
C ARG A 663 -6.39 -8.89 23.99
N LEU A 664 -5.32 -9.00 23.20
CA LEU A 664 -5.03 -8.04 22.13
C LEU A 664 -6.01 -8.22 20.97
N LEU A 665 -6.40 -9.47 20.71
CA LEU A 665 -7.42 -9.81 19.73
C LEU A 665 -8.80 -9.31 20.14
N ASP A 666 -9.11 -9.38 21.44
CA ASP A 666 -10.35 -8.79 21.98
C ASP A 666 -10.35 -7.26 21.79
N GLY A 667 -9.22 -6.59 22.03
CA GLY A 667 -9.05 -5.15 21.74
C GLY A 667 -9.20 -4.80 20.26
N LEU A 668 -8.57 -5.58 19.37
CA LEU A 668 -8.69 -5.43 17.92
C LEU A 668 -10.14 -5.55 17.43
N ASP A 669 -10.88 -6.53 17.95
CA ASP A 669 -12.30 -6.72 17.63
C ASP A 669 -13.14 -5.50 18.03
N VAL A 670 -12.89 -4.93 19.22
CA VAL A 670 -13.58 -3.72 19.69
C VAL A 670 -13.27 -2.52 18.80
N VAL A 671 -12.00 -2.26 18.47
CA VAL A 671 -11.62 -1.13 17.60
C VAL A 671 -12.28 -1.26 16.23
N CYS A 672 -12.17 -2.43 15.60
CA CYS A 672 -12.79 -2.67 14.29
C CYS A 672 -14.32 -2.54 14.36
N SER A 673 -14.93 -2.84 15.51
CA SER A 673 -16.39 -2.73 15.67
C SER A 673 -16.90 -1.30 15.58
N ALA A 674 -16.04 -0.29 15.75
CA ALA A 674 -16.42 1.12 15.64
C ALA A 674 -16.83 1.51 14.21
N GLU A 675 -16.28 0.85 13.19
CA GLU A 675 -16.54 1.14 11.78
C GLU A 675 -17.46 0.07 11.16
N PRO A 676 -18.67 0.41 10.70
CA PRO A 676 -19.56 -0.54 10.03
C PRO A 676 -18.95 -1.32 8.86
N ALA A 677 -18.07 -0.69 8.07
CA ALA A 677 -17.38 -1.37 6.97
C ALA A 677 -16.42 -2.47 7.43
N TYR A 678 -15.94 -2.43 8.68
CA TYR A 678 -14.98 -3.40 9.24
C TYR A 678 -15.68 -4.46 10.10
N ARG A 679 -16.90 -4.85 9.75
CA ARG A 679 -17.69 -5.86 10.48
C ARG A 679 -18.02 -7.05 9.60
N LEU A 680 -17.74 -8.25 10.11
CA LEU A 680 -18.15 -9.50 9.47
C LEU A 680 -19.67 -9.58 9.28
N SER A 681 -20.45 -8.98 10.19
CA SER A 681 -21.90 -8.95 10.09
C SER A 681 -22.41 -8.16 8.89
N LYS A 682 -21.68 -7.14 8.42
CA LYS A 682 -22.00 -6.41 7.19
C LYS A 682 -21.83 -7.35 6.00
N TRP A 683 -20.65 -7.95 5.83
CA TRP A 683 -20.33 -8.89 4.75
C TRP A 683 -21.31 -10.08 4.67
N LEU A 684 -21.53 -10.77 5.80
CA LEU A 684 -22.50 -11.88 5.83
C LEU A 684 -23.94 -11.39 5.67
N GLY A 685 -24.27 -10.19 6.15
CA GLY A 685 -25.58 -9.59 5.95
C GLY A 685 -25.85 -9.28 4.47
N ASP A 686 -24.85 -8.81 3.74
CA ASP A 686 -24.92 -8.54 2.30
C ASP A 686 -25.14 -9.85 1.52
N ALA A 687 -24.37 -10.90 1.82
CA ALA A 687 -24.57 -12.23 1.24
C ALA A 687 -25.98 -12.79 1.51
N ARG A 688 -26.48 -12.66 2.74
CA ARG A 688 -27.86 -13.11 3.08
C ARG A 688 -28.94 -12.30 2.39
N ARG A 689 -28.75 -10.98 2.19
CA ARG A 689 -29.71 -10.17 1.44
C ARG A 689 -29.84 -10.66 0.01
N TRP A 690 -28.72 -11.01 -0.62
CA TRP A 690 -28.72 -11.63 -1.94
C TRP A 690 -29.42 -12.98 -1.94
N ALA A 691 -29.09 -13.88 -1.00
CA ALA A 691 -29.75 -15.17 -0.88
C ALA A 691 -31.27 -15.05 -0.69
N ALA A 692 -31.73 -14.12 0.16
CA ALA A 692 -33.15 -13.87 0.40
C ALA A 692 -33.90 -13.29 -0.81
N SER A 693 -33.20 -12.76 -1.81
CA SER A 693 -33.78 -12.27 -3.06
C SER A 693 -33.96 -13.38 -4.12
N ILE A 694 -33.50 -14.60 -3.83
CA ILE A 694 -33.49 -15.74 -4.74
C ILE A 694 -34.47 -16.78 -4.22
N ASP A 695 -35.31 -17.31 -5.12
CA ASP A 695 -36.22 -18.42 -4.84
C ASP A 695 -35.47 -19.76 -4.91
N ASP A 696 -34.56 -19.99 -3.96
CA ASP A 696 -33.77 -21.22 -3.81
C ASP A 696 -33.44 -21.46 -2.32
N ASP A 697 -34.00 -22.52 -1.75
CA ASP A 697 -33.84 -22.90 -0.33
C ASP A 697 -32.37 -23.18 0.07
N LYS A 698 -31.48 -23.46 -0.90
CA LYS A 698 -30.04 -23.69 -0.65
C LYS A 698 -29.19 -22.43 -0.77
N ALA A 699 -29.73 -21.32 -1.29
CA ALA A 699 -28.96 -20.10 -1.54
C ALA A 699 -28.35 -19.51 -0.25
N ASP A 700 -29.09 -19.51 0.87
CA ASP A 700 -28.59 -18.96 2.14
C ASP A 700 -27.37 -19.74 2.66
N GLU A 701 -27.43 -21.07 2.60
CA GLU A 701 -26.33 -21.94 3.01
C GLU A 701 -25.11 -21.74 2.11
N LEU A 702 -25.31 -21.81 0.79
CA LEU A 702 -24.25 -21.64 -0.20
C LEU A 702 -23.55 -20.28 -0.05
N PHE A 703 -24.33 -19.20 0.07
CA PHE A 703 -23.79 -17.84 0.06
C PHE A 703 -23.10 -17.54 1.39
N ALA A 704 -23.65 -17.99 2.51
CA ALA A 704 -23.00 -17.86 3.81
C ALA A 704 -21.70 -18.67 3.88
N PHE A 705 -21.68 -19.88 3.30
CA PHE A 705 -20.46 -20.68 3.19
C PHE A 705 -19.42 -19.94 2.34
N ASN A 706 -19.77 -19.51 1.13
CA ASN A 706 -18.88 -18.81 0.20
C ASN A 706 -18.30 -17.53 0.81
N ALA A 707 -19.15 -16.73 1.46
CA ALA A 707 -18.75 -15.49 2.12
C ALA A 707 -17.74 -15.73 3.25
N ARG A 708 -17.88 -16.81 4.02
CA ARG A 708 -16.90 -17.20 5.06
C ARG A 708 -15.63 -17.78 4.46
N SER A 709 -15.81 -18.67 3.49
CA SER A 709 -14.75 -19.43 2.86
C SER A 709 -13.71 -18.51 2.21
N GLN A 710 -14.16 -17.52 1.43
CA GLN A 710 -13.28 -16.59 0.71
C GLN A 710 -12.36 -15.77 1.63
N ILE A 711 -12.83 -15.36 2.82
CA ILE A 711 -12.08 -14.49 3.73
C ILE A 711 -11.27 -15.25 4.81
N THR A 712 -11.24 -16.59 4.71
CA THR A 712 -10.56 -17.50 5.66
C THR A 712 -9.66 -18.49 4.92
N VAL A 713 -9.86 -19.80 5.08
CA VAL A 713 -8.98 -20.82 4.46
C VAL A 713 -9.22 -21.02 2.96
N TRP A 714 -10.13 -20.27 2.34
CA TRP A 714 -10.49 -20.42 0.92
C TRP A 714 -11.10 -21.78 0.62
N LEU A 715 -10.29 -22.83 0.50
CA LEU A 715 -10.74 -24.20 0.40
C LEU A 715 -10.03 -25.05 1.44
N SER A 716 -10.79 -25.73 2.29
CA SER A 716 -10.18 -26.65 3.23
C SER A 716 -9.43 -27.78 2.51
N GLY A 717 -8.17 -28.01 2.91
CA GLY A 717 -7.27 -28.98 2.28
C GLY A 717 -6.34 -28.38 1.23
N ALA A 718 -6.63 -27.21 0.68
CA ALA A 718 -5.72 -26.45 -0.20
C ALA A 718 -4.98 -25.37 0.61
N SER A 719 -3.96 -25.80 1.37
CA SER A 719 -3.25 -24.95 2.33
C SER A 719 -2.57 -23.73 1.72
N SER A 720 -2.29 -23.76 0.41
CA SER A 720 -1.66 -22.68 -0.34
C SER A 720 -2.52 -21.42 -0.52
N LEU A 721 -3.81 -21.45 -0.19
CA LEU A 721 -4.68 -20.26 -0.23
C LEU A 721 -5.22 -19.88 1.16
N ASN A 722 -4.73 -20.56 2.21
CA ASN A 722 -5.17 -20.27 3.57
C ASN A 722 -4.86 -18.82 3.96
N ASP A 723 -5.89 -18.10 4.40
CA ASP A 723 -5.83 -16.71 4.84
C ASP A 723 -5.35 -15.74 3.74
N TYR A 724 -5.45 -16.11 2.45
CA TYR A 724 -5.05 -15.25 1.32
C TYR A 724 -5.79 -13.90 1.32
N SER A 725 -7.11 -13.93 1.57
CA SER A 725 -8.00 -12.75 1.63
C SER A 725 -8.42 -12.46 3.09
N ALA A 726 -7.44 -12.46 4.00
CA ALA A 726 -7.68 -12.16 5.40
C ALA A 726 -8.18 -10.71 5.62
N ARG A 727 -9.05 -10.51 6.62
CA ARG A 727 -9.68 -9.21 6.90
C ARG A 727 -9.55 -8.82 8.35
N ALA A 728 -9.19 -7.58 8.62
CA ALA A 728 -9.18 -7.03 9.96
C ALA A 728 -10.59 -6.61 10.40
N TRP A 729 -11.51 -7.57 10.57
CA TRP A 729 -12.92 -7.30 10.84
C TRP A 729 -13.37 -7.73 12.24
N ALA A 730 -14.18 -6.89 12.87
CA ALA A 730 -14.92 -7.26 14.06
C ALA A 730 -15.89 -8.41 13.77
N GLY A 731 -16.05 -9.31 14.72
CA GLY A 731 -16.74 -10.58 14.56
C GLY A 731 -15.86 -11.65 13.92
N LEU A 732 -15.09 -11.35 12.87
CA LEU A 732 -14.12 -12.30 12.31
C LEU A 732 -12.95 -12.51 13.27
N THR A 733 -12.39 -11.43 13.82
CA THR A 733 -11.35 -11.49 14.84
C THR A 733 -11.81 -12.29 16.05
N ARG A 734 -12.97 -11.95 16.63
CA ARG A 734 -13.49 -12.66 17.80
C ARG A 734 -13.90 -14.11 17.55
N SER A 735 -14.50 -14.43 16.40
CA SER A 735 -15.10 -15.76 16.17
C SER A 735 -14.23 -16.72 15.37
N TYR A 736 -13.19 -16.25 14.68
CA TYR A 736 -12.30 -17.07 13.85
C TYR A 736 -10.84 -16.93 14.28
N TYR A 737 -10.26 -15.72 14.26
CA TYR A 737 -8.83 -15.56 14.58
C TYR A 737 -8.52 -15.88 16.04
N ARG A 738 -9.26 -15.29 16.99
CA ARG A 738 -9.03 -15.49 18.42
C ARG A 738 -9.13 -16.97 18.83
N PRO A 739 -10.17 -17.74 18.45
CA PRO A 739 -10.23 -19.16 18.79
C PRO A 739 -9.08 -19.99 18.19
N ARG A 740 -8.57 -19.66 16.99
CA ARG A 740 -7.37 -20.34 16.47
C ARG A 740 -6.15 -20.13 17.37
N TRP A 741 -5.93 -18.89 17.81
CA TRP A 741 -4.85 -18.56 18.73
C TRP A 741 -5.07 -19.15 20.13
N GLU A 742 -6.31 -19.29 20.58
CA GLU A 742 -6.66 -19.93 21.85
C GLU A 742 -6.32 -21.42 21.82
N LEU A 743 -6.74 -22.14 20.77
CA LEU A 743 -6.34 -23.54 20.53
C LEU A 743 -4.83 -23.71 20.43
N PHE A 744 -4.14 -22.71 19.85
CA PHE A 744 -2.69 -22.69 19.76
C PHE A 744 -2.05 -22.58 21.15
N VAL A 745 -2.44 -21.58 21.94
CA VAL A 745 -1.95 -21.36 23.32
C VAL A 745 -2.25 -22.57 24.21
N GLU A 746 -3.47 -23.11 24.18
CA GLU A 746 -3.83 -24.34 24.90
C GLU A 746 -2.96 -25.53 24.47
N GLY A 747 -2.64 -25.63 23.19
CA GLY A 747 -1.72 -26.64 22.68
C GLY A 747 -0.30 -26.50 23.24
N LEU A 748 0.22 -25.28 23.33
CA LEU A 748 1.53 -24.99 23.90
C LEU A 748 1.59 -25.31 25.39
N VAL A 749 0.58 -24.87 26.16
CA VAL A 749 0.49 -25.12 27.62
C VAL A 749 0.39 -26.61 27.92
N ASN A 750 -0.40 -27.35 27.13
CA ASN A 750 -0.60 -28.79 27.33
C ASN A 750 0.51 -29.67 26.71
N GLY A 751 1.52 -29.09 26.08
CA GLY A 751 2.60 -29.86 25.41
C GLY A 751 2.09 -30.76 24.28
N SER A 752 1.08 -30.31 23.53
CA SER A 752 0.52 -31.06 22.40
C SER A 752 1.56 -31.29 21.30
N SER A 753 1.50 -32.44 20.62
CA SER A 753 2.33 -32.65 19.41
C SER A 753 1.96 -31.65 18.32
N GLU A 754 2.92 -31.27 17.49
CA GLU A 754 2.71 -30.31 16.39
C GLU A 754 1.60 -30.76 15.43
N ALA A 755 1.58 -32.04 15.07
CA ALA A 755 0.53 -32.63 14.24
C ALA A 755 -0.85 -32.58 14.93
N GLY A 756 -0.93 -32.89 16.22
CA GLY A 756 -2.18 -32.80 16.99
C GLY A 756 -2.68 -31.36 17.10
N LEU A 757 -1.78 -30.41 17.32
CA LEU A 757 -2.08 -28.98 17.41
C LEU A 757 -2.67 -28.44 16.11
N TYR A 758 -1.99 -28.63 14.98
CA TYR A 758 -2.47 -28.15 13.69
C TYR A 758 -3.67 -28.95 13.17
N GLY A 759 -3.81 -30.23 13.55
CA GLY A 759 -5.01 -31.01 13.29
C GLY A 759 -6.25 -30.40 13.95
N ARG A 760 -6.15 -29.98 15.22
CA ARG A 760 -7.25 -29.30 15.93
C ARG A 760 -7.60 -27.93 15.33
N ILE A 761 -6.58 -27.14 14.98
CA ILE A 761 -6.80 -25.83 14.33
C ILE A 761 -7.50 -26.03 12.97
N GLY A 762 -7.02 -26.96 12.13
CA GLY A 762 -7.63 -27.23 10.83
C GLY A 762 -9.06 -27.78 10.92
N GLU A 763 -9.36 -28.57 11.96
CA GLU A 763 -10.74 -29.02 12.23
C GLU A 763 -11.65 -27.86 12.64
N PHE A 764 -11.17 -26.97 13.51
CA PHE A 764 -11.90 -25.75 13.86
C PHE A 764 -12.17 -24.88 12.62
N GLU A 765 -11.16 -24.69 11.77
CA GLU A 765 -11.30 -23.89 10.54
C GLU A 765 -12.38 -24.46 9.61
N ARG A 766 -12.39 -25.79 9.41
CA ARG A 766 -13.45 -26.49 8.66
C ARG A 766 -14.84 -26.27 9.26
N GLN A 767 -14.96 -26.47 10.56
CA GLN A 767 -16.23 -26.31 11.27
C GLN A 767 -16.75 -24.88 11.21
N TRP A 768 -15.86 -23.89 11.32
CA TRP A 768 -16.25 -22.47 11.25
C TRP A 768 -16.77 -22.08 9.86
N GLN A 769 -16.13 -22.58 8.79
CA GLN A 769 -16.61 -22.36 7.42
C GLN A 769 -18.00 -22.96 7.20
N GLY A 770 -18.18 -24.22 7.61
CA GLY A 770 -19.43 -24.98 7.48
C GLY A 770 -20.52 -24.60 8.48
N HIS A 771 -20.28 -23.65 9.40
CA HIS A 771 -21.24 -23.31 10.45
C HIS A 771 -22.51 -22.67 9.85
N VAL A 772 -23.54 -23.50 9.67
CA VAL A 772 -24.91 -23.02 9.45
C VAL A 772 -25.32 -22.26 10.71
N LEU A 773 -25.65 -20.98 10.59
CA LEU A 773 -26.33 -20.30 11.70
C LEU A 773 -27.70 -20.96 11.84
N ARG A 774 -27.78 -22.03 12.64
CA ARG A 774 -29.08 -22.59 13.06
C ARG A 774 -29.86 -21.44 13.68
N ARG A 775 -30.92 -21.02 12.98
CA ARG A 775 -32.02 -20.15 13.40
C ARG A 775 -31.94 -19.78 14.88
N ALA A 776 -31.35 -18.63 15.20
CA ALA A 776 -31.67 -17.92 16.43
C ALA A 776 -33.05 -17.28 16.26
N ARG A 777 -34.11 -18.11 16.22
CA ARG A 777 -35.45 -17.69 16.65
C ARG A 777 -35.35 -17.54 18.17
N LEU A 778 -34.90 -16.37 18.62
CA LEU A 778 -35.05 -15.81 19.97
C LEU A 778 -34.35 -14.45 19.92
N LEU A 779 -35.11 -13.38 20.21
CA LEU A 779 -34.78 -11.94 20.15
C LEU A 779 -35.33 -11.13 18.96
N SER A 780 -36.42 -11.57 18.31
CA SER A 780 -37.26 -10.66 17.51
C SER A 780 -38.75 -10.69 17.83
N SER A 781 -39.17 -11.29 18.96
CA SER A 781 -40.60 -11.32 19.36
C SER A 781 -40.92 -10.93 20.80
N GLU A 782 -39.96 -10.45 21.59
CA GLU A 782 -40.24 -9.81 22.89
C GLU A 782 -39.34 -8.61 23.10
N GLN A 783 -39.70 -7.48 22.47
CA GLN A 783 -39.61 -6.12 23.03
C GLN A 783 -40.11 -5.10 22.00
N GLY A 784 -41.27 -5.38 21.42
CA GLY A 784 -42.16 -4.33 20.95
C GLY A 784 -42.85 -3.72 22.17
N HIS A 785 -42.15 -2.92 22.97
CA HIS A 785 -42.72 -1.82 23.77
C HIS A 785 -41.64 -1.08 24.57
N ARG A 786 -41.54 0.23 24.29
CA ARG A 786 -40.89 1.30 25.07
C ARG A 786 -39.37 1.16 25.29
N HIS A 787 -38.58 1.64 24.33
CA HIS A 787 -37.38 2.40 24.67
C HIS A 787 -37.24 3.66 23.82
N ARG A 788 -37.53 4.77 24.48
CA ARG A 788 -37.28 6.17 24.13
C ARG A 788 -35.86 6.32 23.57
N HIS A 789 -35.72 7.04 22.45
CA HIS A 789 -34.44 7.54 21.94
C HIS A 789 -33.61 8.15 23.08
N GLN A 790 -32.58 7.44 23.54
CA GLN A 790 -31.49 8.02 24.28
C GLN A 790 -30.26 7.97 23.38
N LYS A 791 -30.01 9.11 22.71
CA LYS A 791 -28.68 9.45 22.20
C LYS A 791 -27.71 9.32 23.38
N ARG A 792 -26.96 8.23 23.47
CA ARG A 792 -25.83 8.15 24.39
C ARG A 792 -24.76 9.11 23.87
N PRO A 793 -24.15 9.97 24.71
CA PRO A 793 -23.17 10.93 24.24
C PRO A 793 -21.96 10.18 23.67
N VAL A 794 -21.54 10.56 22.47
CA VAL A 794 -20.33 10.10 21.77
C VAL A 794 -19.08 10.11 22.69
N ARG A 795 -19.06 10.98 23.71
CA ARG A 795 -18.05 11.02 24.79
C ARG A 795 -17.88 9.69 25.58
N LYS A 796 -18.92 8.87 25.73
CA LYS A 796 -18.85 7.57 26.45
C LYS A 796 -18.30 6.41 25.63
N PHE A 797 -18.27 6.55 24.30
CA PHE A 797 -17.68 5.56 23.40
C PHE A 797 -16.15 5.73 23.38
N TYR A 798 -15.68 6.98 23.29
CA TYR A 798 -14.27 7.32 23.49
C TYR A 798 -13.80 6.93 24.89
N SER A 799 -14.54 7.18 25.96
CA SER A 799 -14.10 6.75 27.31
C SER A 799 -14.01 5.22 27.52
N ARG A 800 -14.52 4.39 26.59
CA ARG A 800 -14.41 2.92 26.65
C ARG A 800 -13.31 2.39 25.72
N GLN A 801 -13.11 3.06 24.58
CA GLN A 801 -11.96 2.84 23.69
C GLN A 801 -10.68 3.39 24.31
N ASP A 802 -10.71 4.61 24.87
CA ASP A 802 -9.69 5.18 25.76
C ASP A 802 -9.53 4.33 27.01
N ARG A 803 -10.56 3.68 27.55
CA ARG A 803 -10.36 2.72 28.66
C ARG A 803 -9.62 1.48 28.24
N LEU A 804 -9.92 0.91 27.07
CA LEU A 804 -9.26 -0.30 26.56
C LEU A 804 -7.87 0.00 26.00
N ILE A 805 -7.65 1.20 25.48
CA ILE A 805 -6.36 1.73 25.04
C ILE A 805 -5.54 2.18 26.25
N ASP A 806 -6.13 2.84 27.26
CA ASP A 806 -5.48 3.10 28.55
C ASP A 806 -5.24 1.77 29.27
N GLU A 807 -6.12 0.77 29.21
CA GLU A 807 -5.91 -0.59 29.76
C GLU A 807 -4.79 -1.34 29.01
N TYR A 808 -4.54 -1.01 27.73
CA TYR A 808 -3.45 -1.52 26.90
C TYR A 808 -2.14 -0.74 27.02
N LEU A 809 -2.23 0.56 27.32
CA LEU A 809 -1.11 1.42 27.68
C LEU A 809 -0.75 1.23 29.16
N THR A 810 -1.66 0.71 29.99
CA THR A 810 -1.44 0.23 31.37
C THR A 810 -0.88 -1.20 31.41
N VAL A 811 0.03 -1.54 30.50
CA VAL A 811 1.24 -2.24 30.97
C VAL A 811 2.06 -1.28 31.87
N GLU A 812 1.74 0.02 31.85
CA GLU A 812 1.98 0.95 32.97
C GLU A 812 1.16 0.62 34.25
N GLY A 813 0.40 -0.48 34.35
CA GLY A 813 -0.35 -0.84 35.57
C GLY A 813 0.52 -1.43 36.67
N GLU A 814 1.47 -2.29 36.31
CA GLU A 814 2.48 -2.80 37.25
C GLU A 814 3.54 -1.72 37.56
N GLU A 815 3.81 -0.81 36.62
CA GLU A 815 4.68 0.34 36.86
C GLU A 815 3.98 1.48 37.64
N ARG A 816 2.64 1.66 37.53
CA ARG A 816 1.87 2.65 38.31
C ARG A 816 1.50 2.19 39.70
N GLU A 817 1.24 0.90 39.93
CA GLU A 817 1.10 0.39 41.30
C GLU A 817 2.46 0.39 42.02
N ALA A 818 3.56 0.11 41.30
CA ALA A 818 4.90 0.36 41.79
C ALA A 818 5.16 1.86 42.04
N GLU A 819 4.76 2.78 41.15
CA GLU A 819 4.93 4.23 41.34
C GLU A 819 4.01 4.82 42.42
N GLU A 820 2.79 4.29 42.66
CA GLU A 820 1.89 4.76 43.73
C GLU A 820 2.26 4.18 45.10
N GLU A 821 2.77 2.96 45.16
CA GLU A 821 3.36 2.39 46.38
C GLU A 821 4.71 3.06 46.70
N GLU A 822 5.52 3.36 45.68
CA GLU A 822 6.74 4.17 45.78
C GLU A 822 6.42 5.63 46.17
N ALA A 823 5.34 6.23 45.66
CA ALA A 823 4.89 7.58 46.03
C ALA A 823 4.36 7.68 47.46
N ARG A 824 3.79 6.60 48.02
CA ARG A 824 3.40 6.54 49.44
C ARG A 824 4.59 6.31 50.38
N LEU A 825 5.62 5.60 49.93
CA LEU A 825 6.87 5.37 50.67
C LEU A 825 7.88 6.54 50.55
N ARG A 826 7.64 7.47 49.61
CA ARG A 826 8.57 8.54 49.22
C ARG A 826 9.00 9.57 50.27
N PRO A 827 8.26 9.92 51.35
CA PRO A 827 8.75 10.94 52.27
C PRO A 827 9.81 10.46 53.27
N ARG A 828 10.06 9.15 53.40
CA ARG A 828 10.92 8.62 54.49
C ARG A 828 12.09 7.72 54.06
N LEU A 829 12.10 7.17 52.84
CA LEU A 829 13.22 6.34 52.36
C LEU A 829 14.16 7.01 51.35
N PHE A 830 13.76 8.10 50.68
CA PHE A 830 14.51 8.67 49.55
C PHE A 830 15.63 9.65 49.92
N ALA A 831 15.64 10.22 51.13
CA ALA A 831 16.74 11.11 51.53
C ALA A 831 18.05 10.36 51.81
N THR A 832 17.99 9.08 52.23
CA THR A 832 19.18 8.30 52.60
C THR A 832 19.72 7.40 51.48
N THR A 833 18.90 7.07 50.48
CA THR A 833 19.26 6.16 49.38
C THR A 833 19.77 6.89 48.13
N ALA A 834 19.25 8.09 47.84
CA ALA A 834 19.71 8.91 46.71
C ALA A 834 21.13 9.45 46.91
N ASP A 835 21.46 9.89 48.14
CA ASP A 835 22.81 10.33 48.49
C ASP A 835 23.83 9.19 48.33
N ALA A 836 23.48 7.97 48.79
CA ALA A 836 24.34 6.79 48.67
C ALA A 836 24.59 6.38 47.21
N PHE A 837 23.62 6.58 46.32
CA PHE A 837 23.77 6.26 44.90
C PHE A 837 24.64 7.30 44.17
N MET A 838 24.47 8.58 44.49
CA MET A 838 25.33 9.65 43.95
C MET A 838 26.77 9.51 44.44
N ASP A 839 26.97 9.14 45.71
CA ASP A 839 28.29 8.83 46.26
C ASP A 839 28.94 7.65 45.52
N LEU A 840 28.17 6.59 45.21
CA LEU A 840 28.66 5.45 44.43
C LEU A 840 29.04 5.85 42.99
N VAL A 841 28.26 6.71 42.34
CA VAL A 841 28.55 7.22 40.98
C VAL A 841 29.83 8.06 40.98
N ILE A 842 29.99 8.95 41.96
CA ILE A 842 31.19 9.78 42.11
C ILE A 842 32.41 8.89 42.39
N LEU A 843 32.30 7.89 43.27
CA LEU A 843 33.37 6.91 43.54
C LEU A 843 33.76 6.09 42.31
N SER A 844 32.77 5.63 41.56
CA SER A 844 32.99 4.85 40.33
C SER A 844 33.69 5.69 39.27
N LYS A 845 33.20 6.91 39.03
CA LYS A 845 33.81 7.86 38.08
C LYS A 845 35.20 8.29 38.54
N THR A 846 35.43 8.47 39.83
CA THR A 846 36.76 8.78 40.40
C THR A 846 37.73 7.63 40.16
N SER A 847 37.29 6.39 40.35
CA SER A 847 38.10 5.19 40.09
C SER A 847 38.48 5.07 38.61
N LEU A 848 37.52 5.34 37.71
CA LEU A 848 37.76 5.38 36.26
C LEU A 848 38.66 6.54 35.85
N MET A 849 38.52 7.70 36.49
CA MET A 849 39.40 8.85 36.28
C MET A 849 40.84 8.51 36.68
N ILE A 850 41.05 7.86 37.82
CA ILE A 850 42.38 7.42 38.27
C ILE A 850 42.95 6.38 37.30
N TYR A 851 42.13 5.44 36.82
CA TYR A 851 42.56 4.46 35.82
C TYR A 851 43.02 5.16 34.53
N CYS A 852 42.21 6.08 33.99
CA CYS A 852 42.56 6.84 32.78
C CYS A 852 43.77 7.75 33.00
N PHE A 853 44.01 8.24 34.22
CA PHE A 853 45.17 9.06 34.55
C PHE A 853 46.50 8.31 34.36
N PHE A 854 46.57 7.02 34.69
CA PHE A 854 47.76 6.20 34.50
C PHE A 854 48.03 5.89 33.01
N TYR A 855 46.98 5.81 32.20
CA TYR A 855 47.07 5.53 30.77
C TYR A 855 46.96 6.78 29.88
N ARG A 856 47.05 7.99 30.46
CA ARG A 856 46.93 9.28 29.75
C ARG A 856 47.96 9.53 28.66
N ARG A 857 48.97 8.66 28.53
CA ARG A 857 49.94 8.69 27.44
C ARG A 857 49.25 8.49 26.07
N PHE A 858 48.12 7.77 26.04
CA PHE A 858 47.33 7.59 24.83
C PHE A 858 46.31 8.73 24.67
N PRO A 859 46.27 9.44 23.52
CA PRO A 859 45.40 10.60 23.32
C PRO A 859 43.92 10.29 23.56
N SER A 860 43.44 9.12 23.13
CA SER A 860 42.06 8.67 23.34
C SER A 860 41.71 8.52 24.82
N VAL A 861 42.63 7.98 25.62
CA VAL A 861 42.45 7.79 27.07
C VAL A 861 42.55 9.12 27.83
N HIS A 862 43.34 10.07 27.33
CA HIS A 862 43.40 11.42 27.87
C HIS A 862 42.06 12.16 27.77
N VAL A 863 41.33 11.97 26.66
CA VAL A 863 39.98 12.55 26.51
C VAL A 863 38.99 11.94 27.51
N PHE A 864 39.01 10.62 27.71
CA PHE A 864 38.17 9.97 28.72
C PHE A 864 38.50 10.42 30.15
N PHE A 865 39.76 10.69 30.45
CA PHE A 865 40.16 11.28 31.73
C PHE A 865 39.53 12.67 31.94
N LEU A 866 39.56 13.54 30.92
CA LEU A 866 38.98 14.88 30.98
C LEU A 866 37.46 14.84 31.16
N ASP A 867 36.79 13.90 30.48
CA ASP A 867 35.36 13.65 30.60
C ASP A 867 34.98 13.25 32.04
N HIS A 868 35.62 12.21 32.58
CA HIS A 868 35.34 11.75 33.95
C HIS A 868 35.64 12.81 35.01
N ARG A 869 36.69 13.62 34.83
CA ARG A 869 37.00 14.74 35.73
C ARG A 869 35.89 15.79 35.73
N ASN A 870 35.40 16.17 34.56
CA ASN A 870 34.35 17.18 34.43
C ASN A 870 33.03 16.65 35.01
N ASP A 871 32.70 15.38 34.77
CA ASP A 871 31.53 14.70 35.34
C ASP A 871 31.55 14.69 36.88
N ILE A 872 32.70 14.39 37.48
CA ILE A 872 32.83 14.41 38.96
C ILE A 872 32.57 15.81 39.49
N VAL A 873 33.15 16.85 38.89
CA VAL A 873 32.98 18.25 39.33
C VAL A 873 31.52 18.68 39.22
N VAL A 874 30.87 18.36 38.10
CA VAL A 874 29.46 18.71 37.86
C VAL A 874 28.52 17.98 38.82
N ASN A 875 28.74 16.68 39.05
CA ASN A 875 27.90 15.88 39.96
C ASN A 875 28.09 16.28 41.42
N VAL A 876 29.33 16.60 41.85
CA VAL A 876 29.60 17.12 43.19
C VAL A 876 28.94 18.48 43.39
N PHE A 877 29.03 19.37 42.39
CA PHE A 877 28.38 20.68 42.47
C PHE A 877 26.85 20.57 42.52
N GLY A 878 26.27 19.67 41.73
CA GLY A 878 24.84 19.36 41.76
C GLY A 878 24.39 18.83 43.12
N LEU A 879 25.16 17.92 43.73
CA LEU A 879 24.88 17.38 45.05
C LEU A 879 24.92 18.48 46.14
N VAL A 880 25.93 19.35 46.12
CA VAL A 880 26.04 20.48 47.06
C VAL A 880 24.86 21.44 46.93
N MET A 881 24.44 21.77 45.69
CA MET A 881 23.30 22.66 45.45
C MET A 881 21.96 22.05 45.83
N SER A 882 21.80 20.74 45.63
CA SER A 882 20.61 19.99 46.07
C SER A 882 20.49 19.96 47.61
N ILE A 883 21.59 19.67 48.31
CA ILE A 883 21.63 19.69 49.79
C ILE A 883 21.37 21.11 50.32
N ALA A 884 21.97 22.13 49.70
CA ALA A 884 21.73 23.54 50.04
C ALA A 884 20.28 23.95 49.76
N GLY A 885 19.69 23.46 48.67
CA GLY A 885 18.29 23.66 48.32
C GLY A 885 17.33 23.16 49.39
N HIS A 886 17.64 22.01 49.98
CA HIS A 886 16.85 21.41 51.04
C HIS A 886 17.04 22.11 52.41
N ARG A 887 18.20 22.72 52.68
CA ARG A 887 18.52 23.28 54.02
C ARG A 887 18.43 24.80 54.14
N LEU A 888 18.64 25.54 53.05
CA LEU A 888 18.75 27.01 53.07
C LEU A 888 17.61 27.68 52.29
N ALA A 889 17.44 27.33 51.01
CA ALA A 889 16.40 27.92 50.18
C ALA A 889 16.06 27.02 48.99
N TRP A 890 14.77 26.70 48.84
CA TRP A 890 14.25 25.74 47.86
C TRP A 890 14.63 26.02 46.39
N TYR A 891 14.91 27.28 46.03
CA TYR A 891 15.26 27.66 44.67
C TYR A 891 16.75 27.47 44.32
N LEU A 892 17.61 27.13 45.29
CA LEU A 892 19.05 26.95 45.03
C LEU A 892 19.35 25.73 44.16
N ASP A 893 18.56 24.66 44.28
CA ASP A 893 18.69 23.45 43.46
C ASP A 893 18.40 23.71 41.96
N PRO A 894 17.24 24.29 41.57
CA PRO A 894 16.99 24.64 40.17
C PRO A 894 17.96 25.71 39.63
N VAL A 895 18.46 26.64 40.47
CA VAL A 895 19.51 27.58 40.06
C VAL A 895 20.84 26.86 39.79
N GLY A 896 21.23 25.92 40.65
CA GLY A 896 22.42 25.08 40.45
C GLY A 896 22.34 24.26 39.16
N ALA A 897 21.18 23.68 38.86
CA ALA A 897 20.93 22.94 37.62
C ALA A 897 21.06 23.82 36.36
N ILE A 898 20.56 25.06 36.40
CA ILE A 898 20.70 26.02 35.29
C ILE A 898 22.18 26.37 35.06
N CYS A 899 22.95 26.60 36.13
CA CYS A 899 24.38 26.88 36.03
C CYS A 899 25.17 25.72 35.38
N ILE A 900 24.87 24.47 35.77
CA ILE A 900 25.47 23.28 35.16
C ILE A 900 25.09 23.19 33.67
N ALA A 901 23.81 23.38 33.34
CA ALA A 901 23.33 23.29 31.96
C ALA A 901 24.03 24.31 31.05
N LEU A 902 24.22 25.54 31.53
CA LEU A 902 24.96 26.57 30.79
C LEU A 902 26.44 26.23 30.63
N LEU A 903 27.07 25.66 31.66
CA LEU A 903 28.48 25.25 31.59
C LEU A 903 28.69 24.12 30.56
N ILE A 904 27.82 23.11 30.57
CA ILE A 904 27.85 22.01 29.59
C ILE A 904 27.63 22.58 28.18
N LEU A 905 26.64 23.46 28.00
CA LEU A 905 26.34 24.09 26.71
C LEU A 905 27.57 24.82 26.13
N VAL A 906 28.25 25.62 26.95
CA VAL A 906 29.45 26.37 26.52
C VAL A 906 30.60 25.42 26.21
N SER A 907 30.84 24.42 27.06
CA SER A 907 31.92 23.44 26.87
C SER A 907 31.73 22.62 25.60
N TRP A 908 30.52 22.11 25.35
CA TRP A 908 30.21 21.32 24.16
C TRP A 908 30.23 22.16 22.89
N SER A 909 29.74 23.40 22.95
CA SER A 909 29.83 24.33 21.81
C SER A 909 31.29 24.61 21.44
N SER A 910 32.15 24.88 22.41
CA SER A 910 33.58 25.12 22.17
C SER A 910 34.25 23.90 21.54
N ASN A 911 33.98 22.69 22.07
CA ASN A 911 34.57 21.46 21.54
C ASN A 911 34.07 21.15 20.12
N ALA A 912 32.78 21.42 19.84
CA ALA A 912 32.22 21.26 18.50
C ALA A 912 32.89 22.19 17.48
N PHE A 913 33.14 23.46 17.83
CA PHE A 913 33.87 24.38 16.96
C PHE A 913 35.32 23.96 16.73
N GLU A 914 36.00 23.41 17.75
CA GLU A 914 37.36 22.90 17.60
C GLU A 914 37.43 21.71 16.63
N GLN A 915 36.52 20.74 16.77
CA GLN A 915 36.44 19.58 15.86
C GLN A 915 36.00 19.97 14.44
N ALA A 916 35.10 20.95 14.31
CA ALA A 916 34.73 21.51 13.00
C ALA A 916 35.95 22.16 12.31
N GLY A 917 36.84 22.80 13.07
CA GLY A 917 38.10 23.34 12.56
C GLY A 917 39.05 22.25 12.03
N LEU A 918 39.12 21.10 12.70
CA LEU A 918 39.92 19.95 12.22
C LEU A 918 39.34 19.37 10.91
N LEU A 919 38.01 19.30 10.78
CA LEU A 919 37.34 18.90 9.54
C LEU A 919 37.51 19.91 8.40
N ALA A 920 37.62 21.20 8.73
CA ALA A 920 37.82 22.27 7.76
C ALA A 920 39.28 22.41 7.29
N GLY A 921 40.18 21.48 7.65
CA GLY A 921 41.57 21.48 7.19
C GLY A 921 42.44 22.51 7.92
N ARG A 922 42.33 22.61 9.25
CA ARG A 922 43.21 23.48 10.06
C ARG A 922 44.69 23.11 9.82
N SER A 923 45.55 24.12 9.64
CA SER A 923 46.99 23.93 9.45
C SER A 923 47.64 23.24 10.64
N ALA A 924 48.60 22.35 10.37
CA ALA A 924 49.46 21.74 11.37
C ALA A 924 50.26 22.82 12.14
N PRO A 925 50.61 22.57 13.40
CA PRO A 925 51.48 23.46 14.15
C PRO A 925 52.83 23.66 13.45
N TRP A 926 53.34 24.89 13.49
CA TRP A 926 54.61 25.26 12.85
C TRP A 926 55.79 24.32 13.19
N PRO A 927 55.98 23.83 14.44
CA PRO A 927 57.05 22.88 14.75
C PRO A 927 56.96 21.55 13.96
N TYR A 928 55.75 21.10 13.64
CA TYR A 928 55.55 19.90 12.83
C TYR A 928 55.89 20.17 11.36
N ILE A 929 55.48 21.33 10.85
CA ILE A 929 55.86 21.80 9.50
C ILE A 929 57.39 21.92 9.39
N SER A 930 58.08 22.49 10.38
CA SER A 930 59.55 22.54 10.41
C SER A 930 60.19 21.16 10.31
N LYS A 931 59.61 20.16 10.99
CA LYS A 931 60.10 18.78 10.95
C LYS A 931 59.93 18.18 9.55
N LEU A 932 58.79 18.44 8.89
CA LEU A 932 58.55 18.01 7.50
C LEU A 932 59.54 18.67 6.53
N ILE A 933 59.77 19.98 6.68
CA ILE A 933 60.78 20.72 5.88
C ILE A 933 62.17 20.13 6.10
N TYR A 934 62.56 19.84 7.35
CA TYR A 934 63.85 19.27 7.66
C TYR A 934 64.04 17.86 7.06
N VAL A 935 63.04 16.99 7.19
CA VAL A 935 63.06 15.64 6.59
C VAL A 935 63.17 15.71 5.08
N THR A 936 62.50 16.71 4.47
CA THR A 936 62.54 16.97 3.03
C THR A 936 63.92 17.44 2.58
N LEU A 937 64.47 18.49 3.21
CA LEU A 937 65.79 19.03 2.88
C LEU A 937 66.92 18.00 3.04
N THR A 938 66.80 17.09 4.01
CA THR A 938 67.81 16.07 4.29
C THR A 938 67.60 14.76 3.50
N HIS A 939 66.59 14.68 2.64
CA HIS A 939 66.26 13.44 1.93
C HIS A 939 67.23 13.08 0.81
N SER A 940 67.67 14.06 0.03
CA SER A 940 68.53 13.85 -1.14
C SER A 940 69.38 15.09 -1.43
N SER A 941 70.63 14.90 -1.87
CA SER A 941 71.51 16.01 -2.30
C SER A 941 71.05 16.69 -3.59
N HIS A 942 70.07 16.11 -4.30
CA HIS A 942 69.47 16.71 -5.49
C HIS A 942 68.40 17.76 -5.18
N ILE A 943 67.91 17.81 -3.93
CA ILE A 943 66.95 18.83 -3.49
C ILE A 943 67.75 20.07 -3.11
N LEU A 944 67.62 21.13 -3.90
CA LEU A 944 68.35 22.39 -3.70
C LEU A 944 67.65 23.26 -2.64
N LYS A 945 66.31 23.28 -2.65
CA LYS A 945 65.47 24.10 -1.79
C LYS A 945 64.10 23.44 -1.61
N VAL A 946 63.44 23.70 -0.49
CA VAL A 946 61.99 23.45 -0.33
C VAL A 946 61.29 24.78 -0.55
N ASP A 947 60.39 24.84 -1.53
CA ASP A 947 59.71 26.09 -1.86
C ASP A 947 58.50 26.30 -0.96
N THR A 948 57.63 25.29 -0.92
CA THR A 948 56.41 25.29 -0.12
C THR A 948 56.25 23.99 0.64
N CYS A 949 55.81 24.08 1.90
CA CYS A 949 55.46 22.92 2.72
C CYS A 949 54.19 23.27 3.48
N ARG A 950 53.09 22.61 3.13
CA ARG A 950 51.79 22.75 3.79
C ARG A 950 51.44 21.43 4.44
N ALA A 951 50.91 21.50 5.65
CA ALA A 951 50.34 20.34 6.31
C ALA A 951 49.04 20.77 6.97
N TYR A 952 47.94 20.07 6.71
CA TYR A 952 46.62 20.40 7.25
C TYR A 952 45.88 19.14 7.67
N HIS A 953 45.00 19.29 8.66
CA HIS A 953 44.30 18.18 9.26
C HIS A 953 43.32 17.50 8.29
N ALA A 954 43.37 16.17 8.25
CA ALA A 954 42.38 15.28 7.67
C ALA A 954 41.96 14.28 8.76
N GLY A 955 40.86 14.56 9.45
CA GLY A 955 40.51 13.84 10.68
C GLY A 955 41.53 14.12 11.80
N GLN A 956 42.16 13.07 12.34
CA GLN A 956 43.19 13.19 13.40
C GLN A 956 44.62 13.27 12.87
N ASN A 957 44.83 12.97 11.58
CA ASN A 957 46.14 12.98 10.92
C ASN A 957 46.28 14.19 9.98
N TYR A 958 47.41 14.30 9.28
CA TYR A 958 47.71 15.37 8.33
C TYR A 958 47.78 14.88 6.89
N TYR A 959 47.24 15.68 5.97
CA TYR A 959 47.69 15.70 4.59
C TYR A 959 48.84 16.69 4.46
N VAL A 960 49.91 16.24 3.82
CA VAL A 960 51.15 17.00 3.66
C VAL A 960 51.39 17.25 2.18
N GLU A 961 51.60 18.49 1.80
CA GLU A 961 51.95 18.92 0.45
C GLU A 961 53.31 19.60 0.52
N VAL A 962 54.29 19.13 -0.26
CA VAL A 962 55.64 19.68 -0.27
C VAL A 962 56.14 19.84 -1.69
N ASP A 963 56.60 21.04 -2.00
CA ASP A 963 57.13 21.38 -3.31
C ASP A 963 58.64 21.61 -3.16
N VAL A 964 59.41 20.83 -3.92
CA VAL A 964 60.88 20.82 -3.84
C VAL A 964 61.50 21.31 -5.13
N VAL A 965 62.54 22.13 -5.00
CA VAL A 965 63.28 22.66 -6.16
C VAL A 965 64.49 21.77 -6.44
N MET A 966 64.59 21.28 -7.66
CA MET A 966 65.71 20.49 -8.17
C MET A 966 66.34 21.18 -9.38
N ASP A 967 67.58 20.82 -9.72
CA ASP A 967 68.26 21.40 -10.89
C ASP A 967 67.52 21.07 -12.19
N ALA A 968 67.32 22.07 -13.05
CA ALA A 968 66.58 21.95 -14.31
C ALA A 968 67.18 20.94 -15.31
N GLN A 969 68.48 20.63 -15.19
CA GLN A 969 69.16 19.63 -16.02
C GLN A 969 69.06 18.21 -15.42
N THR A 970 68.43 18.04 -14.25
CA THR A 970 68.23 16.72 -13.64
C THR A 970 67.31 15.88 -14.53
N PRO A 971 67.75 14.69 -14.97
CA PRO A 971 66.90 13.82 -15.78
C PRO A 971 65.59 13.48 -15.06
N LEU A 972 64.46 13.52 -15.78
CA LEU A 972 63.12 13.27 -15.24
C LEU A 972 63.02 11.99 -14.42
N ARG A 973 63.75 10.95 -14.82
CA ARG A 973 63.81 9.68 -14.08
C ARG A 973 64.36 9.87 -12.67
N ILE A 974 65.43 10.65 -12.52
CA ILE A 974 66.07 10.89 -11.23
C ILE A 974 65.18 11.79 -10.36
N SER A 975 64.61 12.86 -10.93
CA SER A 975 63.69 13.72 -10.18
C SER A 975 62.46 12.95 -9.71
N HIS A 976 61.82 12.16 -10.59
CA HIS A 976 60.69 11.31 -10.22
C HIS A 976 61.02 10.31 -9.09
N ASP A 977 62.17 9.62 -9.17
CA ASP A 977 62.57 8.65 -8.14
C ASP A 977 62.86 9.32 -6.78
N VAL A 978 63.41 10.54 -6.79
CA VAL A 978 63.60 11.36 -5.58
C VAL A 978 62.24 11.79 -5.00
N GLY A 979 61.32 12.28 -5.82
CA GLY A 979 59.98 12.67 -5.39
C GLY A 979 59.16 11.50 -4.82
N GLN A 980 59.16 10.37 -5.50
CA GLN A 980 58.42 9.18 -5.05
C GLN A 980 58.99 8.61 -3.74
N SER A 981 60.31 8.59 -3.58
CA SER A 981 60.93 8.12 -2.34
C SER A 981 60.71 9.09 -1.18
N LEU A 982 60.68 10.40 -1.45
CA LEU A 982 60.36 11.42 -0.47
C LEU A 982 58.91 11.31 0.01
N GLN A 983 57.96 11.12 -0.92
CA GLN A 983 56.55 10.92 -0.59
C GLN A 983 56.38 9.76 0.40
N ARG A 984 56.96 8.59 0.08
CA ARG A 984 56.88 7.40 0.95
C ARG A 984 57.52 7.64 2.33
N LYS A 985 58.57 8.46 2.40
CA LYS A 985 59.24 8.79 3.66
C LYS A 985 58.39 9.71 4.53
N LEU A 986 57.69 10.67 3.92
CA LEU A 986 56.77 11.56 4.63
C LEU A 986 55.52 10.80 5.11
N GLU A 987 54.95 9.92 4.28
CA GLU A 987 53.84 9.02 4.66
C GLU A 987 54.22 8.01 5.75
N GLY A 988 55.52 7.77 5.98
CA GLY A 988 56.00 6.93 7.07
C GLY A 988 56.01 7.63 8.45
N LEU A 989 55.71 8.93 8.53
CA LEU A 989 55.61 9.65 9.79
C LEU A 989 54.26 9.36 10.46
N ALA A 990 54.27 9.12 11.78
CA ALA A 990 53.14 8.58 12.54
C ALA A 990 51.82 9.39 12.47
N ASP A 991 51.87 10.65 12.03
CA ASP A 991 50.69 11.52 11.93
C ASP A 991 50.40 11.99 10.49
N VAL A 992 51.09 11.46 9.48
CA VAL A 992 50.85 11.79 8.07
C VAL A 992 50.01 10.69 7.44
N GLU A 993 48.80 11.04 7.01
CA GLU A 993 47.91 10.09 6.33
C GLU A 993 48.22 9.98 4.84
N ARG A 994 48.59 11.11 4.22
CA ARG A 994 48.97 11.18 2.81
C ARG A 994 49.96 12.32 2.59
N ALA A 995 50.94 12.10 1.71
CA ALA A 995 51.84 13.15 1.26
C ALA A 995 51.76 13.34 -0.26
N PHE A 996 51.86 14.58 -0.70
CA PHE A 996 51.97 14.99 -2.09
C PHE A 996 53.29 15.73 -2.25
N VAL A 997 54.11 15.29 -3.20
CA VAL A 997 55.42 15.90 -3.46
C VAL A 997 55.44 16.41 -4.90
N HIS A 998 55.53 17.73 -5.07
CA HIS A 998 55.76 18.35 -6.36
C HIS A 998 57.24 18.68 -6.54
N ILE A 999 57.72 18.66 -7.77
CA ILE A 999 59.12 18.96 -8.09
C ILE A 999 59.15 20.08 -9.12
N ASP A 1000 59.70 21.20 -8.70
CA ASP A 1000 59.87 22.39 -9.53
C ASP A 1000 61.34 22.59 -9.89
N TYR A 1001 61.59 23.30 -10.98
CA TYR A 1001 62.94 23.70 -11.39
C TYR A 1001 63.22 25.19 -11.13
N GLU A 1002 62.19 25.97 -10.77
CA GLU A 1002 62.27 27.41 -10.48
C GLU A 1002 61.50 27.74 -9.20
N HIS A 1003 61.84 28.88 -8.58
CA HIS A 1003 61.28 29.32 -7.28
C HIS A 1003 60.76 30.76 -7.30
N GLU A 1004 60.63 31.35 -8.50
CA GLU A 1004 60.20 32.74 -8.70
C GLU A 1004 58.68 32.86 -8.91
N HIS A 1005 57.94 31.75 -8.90
CA HIS A 1005 56.49 31.75 -9.11
C HIS A 1005 55.72 32.21 -7.85
N ASN A 1006 54.56 32.85 -8.05
CA ASN A 1006 53.72 33.27 -6.93
C ASN A 1006 52.91 32.07 -6.42
N VAL A 1007 53.26 31.59 -5.22
CA VAL A 1007 52.60 30.50 -4.48
C VAL A 1007 51.06 30.66 -4.37
N HIS A 1008 50.54 31.89 -4.47
CA HIS A 1008 49.09 32.16 -4.44
C HIS A 1008 48.35 31.98 -5.78
N GLU A 1009 49.08 31.68 -6.85
CA GLU A 1009 48.54 31.55 -8.22
C GLU A 1009 48.61 30.13 -8.76
N GLU A 1010 49.40 29.25 -8.14
CA GLU A 1010 49.72 27.87 -8.57
C GLU A 1010 48.51 26.92 -8.69
N HIS A 1011 47.38 27.27 -8.07
CA HIS A 1011 46.11 26.51 -8.15
C HIS A 1011 44.90 27.37 -8.54
N LYS A 1012 45.14 28.56 -9.13
CA LYS A 1012 44.04 29.35 -9.69
C LYS A 1012 43.69 28.81 -11.09
N PRO A 1013 42.40 28.55 -11.37
CA PRO A 1013 41.99 28.17 -12.71
C PRO A 1013 42.34 29.30 -13.70
N LEU A 1014 42.93 28.93 -14.84
CA LEU A 1014 43.36 29.86 -15.91
C LEU A 1014 42.18 30.45 -16.73
N TYR A 1015 40.96 30.35 -16.23
CA TYR A 1015 39.76 30.94 -16.82
C TYR A 1015 39.07 31.87 -15.83
N ASP A 1016 38.55 32.99 -16.33
CA ASP A 1016 37.82 33.95 -15.51
C ASP A 1016 36.60 33.28 -14.88
N ARG A 1017 36.51 33.31 -13.55
CA ARG A 1017 35.29 32.89 -12.84
C ARG A 1017 34.19 33.89 -13.18
N ALA A 1018 33.09 33.41 -13.74
CA ALA A 1018 31.87 34.21 -13.87
C ALA A 1018 31.48 34.74 -12.47
N GLU A 1019 31.33 36.06 -12.34
CA GLU A 1019 31.03 36.67 -11.04
C GLU A 1019 29.71 36.12 -10.48
N PRO A 1020 29.68 35.69 -9.21
CA PRO A 1020 28.46 35.24 -8.58
C PRO A 1020 27.50 36.43 -8.44
N ARG A 1021 26.30 36.30 -9.03
CA ARG A 1021 25.23 37.31 -8.93
C ARG A 1021 24.91 37.61 -7.48
N SER A 1022 24.73 38.90 -7.18
CA SER A 1022 24.41 39.34 -5.82
C SER A 1022 22.94 39.03 -5.47
N LEU A 1023 22.67 38.73 -4.20
CA LEU A 1023 21.32 38.54 -3.67
C LEU A 1023 20.36 39.69 -4.03
N GLY A 1024 20.87 40.92 -4.15
CA GLY A 1024 20.08 42.10 -4.52
C GLY A 1024 19.67 42.18 -6.00
N GLU A 1025 20.34 41.44 -6.90
CA GLU A 1025 19.93 41.31 -8.31
C GLU A 1025 18.87 40.23 -8.48
N TRP A 1026 18.91 39.19 -7.64
CA TRP A 1026 17.87 38.15 -7.58
C TRP A 1026 16.50 38.71 -7.21
N PHE A 1027 16.45 39.66 -6.27
CA PHE A 1027 15.18 40.24 -5.80
C PHE A 1027 14.65 41.40 -6.66
N ARG A 1028 15.46 41.98 -7.56
CA ARG A 1028 15.04 43.13 -8.38
C ARG A 1028 14.22 42.75 -9.62
N GLN A 1029 14.26 41.50 -10.06
CA GLN A 1029 13.46 41.02 -11.19
C GLN A 1029 12.02 40.63 -10.81
N SER A 1030 11.68 40.61 -9.51
CA SER A 1030 10.34 40.22 -9.04
C SER A 1030 9.34 41.39 -8.94
N ARG A 1031 9.72 42.60 -9.37
CA ARG A 1031 8.82 43.77 -9.41
C ARG A 1031 9.08 44.68 -10.61
N VAL A 1032 8.44 44.39 -11.74
CA VAL A 1032 7.80 45.42 -12.59
C VAL A 1032 6.46 44.86 -13.13
N SER A 1033 5.46 45.72 -13.02
CA SER A 1033 4.02 45.67 -13.29
C SER A 1033 3.62 45.47 -14.79
N PRO A 1034 2.30 45.44 -15.13
CA PRO A 1034 1.72 44.70 -16.25
C PRO A 1034 1.80 45.42 -17.61
N CYS A 1035 1.72 44.63 -18.67
CA CYS A 1035 1.17 44.97 -19.99
C CYS A 1035 0.33 43.79 -20.47
#